data_AF-A0A0G4M3C8-F1
#
_entry.id   AF-A0A0G4M3C8-F1
#
_cell.length_a   1.000
_cell.length_b   1.000
_cell.length_c   1.000
_cell.angle_alpha   90.00
_cell.angle_beta   90.00
_cell.angle_gamma   90.00
#
_symmetry.space_group_name_H-M   'P 1'
#
loop_
_entity.id
_entity.type
_entity.pdbx_description
1 polymer ?
#
loop_
_entity_poly.entity_id
_entity_poly.type
_entity_poly.pdbx_seq_one_letter_code
_entity_poly.pdbx_strand_id
1 'polypeptide(L)'
;MVPRHDHDGRPSVIFSYDDPVLPLDGSHIRILQLFRSGGDTAELQYASPLRCSLIETPIASPRPFKALSYTWGIGDRTHWIDVAGAALAITASLDTALRHIRSEEQDVMIWIDQICINQTDAIEKTTQVQIMEKIYSKADQVIVWLGPSADGSARDLDIESYYNKEKLSLLQSMLQDLKPSDEVGRNFKALVDRASLAFQPLLQAMIAWNKRSWFQRVWTIQEVGLCREAVFRCGSKIITVELVALACHAFDSSIARLSHNLPEPETLQILAAAQQRNSAHILGSRRRRQRFNQGLEEGETLLALLKKFFTERTSLVTYIPDRIYGLLGLAVDAGRLGIVPDYTDDDPCPSFTAAARAIIESGEVELLSYSQFPKERALERLPSWVPDWRPMLQKPFNHIHDRVDDHQFTSGGETTVTLVPTESISILGIRGYIVDTIEQVTSKWNGGDFQDRLSNFRDAQQLYELAMTKEDPIYDDPQRRAEALWRVPIGDLYDAGDIFSCRAPSAAKFHYDRCIALLEIAVTDDFGADAEEQMANYAKMRHFQKPYSTYQSAVSGLLGMRPFVTRSGFLGMCAGGTTEGDIVVVFCGSRIPHILRPLQGGERFSFVGEAYCDGIMDGEIVQRRPETTFLIVVSLDFDFGSLYKLLLPGDGRPHGFIVPVTVSRLPWTGDFVVNHERRFVQVKDAPSDADPSTWCNRAFQAVVDAIVADADTFKSVHGRHSEPFRVMGADYPVSIERFPAPLFGIGSRGAHMTGYVRTVEGLKIWVPRRSRHLFTYPGMLDTTVAGGVKAADEPWDCIVAEAGEEASLPIDYVQEHAQAVGAVTYVHKNDVKGAVFPTVLYVYDLEMPETMVPKPMDDEVEQFLLMSVEEVTEAMLRKEFKANCVPVMLDFYVRHGILTAANSTEYLDILTRLRRPLPIATSPRAGN
;
A
#
# COMPACT_ATOMS: atom_id res chain seq x y z
N MET A 1 14.57 -44.49 -21.44
CA MET A 1 13.18 -44.74 -21.90
C MET A 1 12.55 -43.40 -22.27
N VAL A 2 11.76 -43.34 -23.34
CA VAL A 2 10.95 -42.16 -23.68
C VAL A 2 9.70 -42.20 -22.79
N PRO A 3 9.21 -41.08 -22.22
CA PRO A 3 7.96 -41.08 -21.47
C PRO A 3 6.84 -41.62 -22.36
N ARG A 4 6.10 -42.64 -21.90
CA ARG A 4 4.90 -43.08 -22.62
C ARG A 4 3.86 -41.95 -22.48
N HIS A 5 3.46 -41.37 -23.60
CA HIS A 5 2.38 -40.39 -23.65
C HIS A 5 1.04 -41.11 -23.89
N ASP A 6 -0.04 -40.63 -23.29
CA ASP A 6 -1.40 -41.06 -23.64
C ASP A 6 -1.84 -40.50 -25.01
N HIS A 7 -3.05 -40.85 -25.46
CA HIS A 7 -3.58 -40.44 -26.76
C HIS A 7 -3.72 -38.90 -26.94
N ASP A 8 -3.60 -38.13 -25.86
CA ASP A 8 -3.67 -36.66 -25.84
C ASP A 8 -2.29 -36.00 -25.60
N GLY A 9 -1.19 -36.76 -25.58
CA GLY A 9 0.17 -36.25 -25.41
C GLY A 9 0.58 -35.98 -23.96
N ARG A 10 -0.21 -36.39 -22.96
CA ARG A 10 0.13 -36.22 -21.54
C ARG A 10 1.03 -37.36 -21.04
N PRO A 11 2.03 -37.07 -20.20
CA PRO A 11 2.91 -38.11 -19.66
C PRO A 11 2.15 -39.10 -18.77
N SER A 12 2.40 -40.41 -18.95
CA SER A 12 1.68 -41.50 -18.26
C SER A 12 1.96 -41.63 -16.76
N VAL A 13 3.03 -41.02 -16.24
CA VAL A 13 3.37 -40.99 -14.82
C VAL A 13 3.75 -39.56 -14.45
N ILE A 14 3.03 -38.95 -13.51
CA ILE A 14 3.28 -37.60 -13.00
C ILE A 14 4.16 -37.70 -11.75
N PHE A 15 5.17 -36.84 -11.67
CA PHE A 15 6.05 -36.77 -10.51
C PHE A 15 5.30 -36.31 -9.26
N SER A 16 5.56 -36.95 -8.12
CA SER A 16 5.09 -36.53 -6.78
C SER A 16 6.29 -36.35 -5.84
N TYR A 17 6.14 -35.46 -4.85
CA TYR A 17 7.16 -35.18 -3.83
C TYR A 17 7.10 -36.14 -2.63
N ASP A 18 6.31 -37.22 -2.71
CA ASP A 18 6.13 -38.21 -1.63
C ASP A 18 7.40 -39.03 -1.34
N ASP A 19 8.41 -39.01 -2.22
CA ASP A 19 9.70 -39.67 -2.01
C ASP A 19 10.83 -38.92 -2.76
N PRO A 20 11.75 -38.20 -2.08
CA PRO A 20 11.82 -37.98 -0.64
C PRO A 20 10.99 -36.76 -0.17
N VAL A 21 10.26 -36.93 0.93
CA VAL A 21 9.63 -35.83 1.70
C VAL A 21 10.72 -35.14 2.54
N LEU A 22 10.81 -33.81 2.44
CA LEU A 22 11.76 -33.06 3.26
C LEU A 22 11.27 -32.93 4.71
N PRO A 23 12.17 -32.99 5.71
CA PRO A 23 11.89 -32.54 7.06
C PRO A 23 11.38 -31.09 7.10
N LEU A 24 10.29 -30.85 7.84
CA LEU A 24 9.64 -29.54 7.97
C LEU A 24 10.35 -28.60 8.97
N ASP A 25 11.54 -28.97 9.45
CA ASP A 25 12.39 -28.14 10.31
C ASP A 25 13.43 -27.31 9.52
N GLY A 26 13.42 -27.43 8.19
CA GLY A 26 14.36 -26.72 7.31
C GLY A 26 15.80 -27.25 7.38
N SER A 27 16.00 -28.48 7.86
CA SER A 27 17.33 -29.10 7.97
C SER A 27 17.87 -29.65 6.63
N HIS A 28 17.02 -29.86 5.63
CA HIS A 28 17.39 -30.47 4.34
C HIS A 28 16.83 -29.70 3.15
N ILE A 29 17.47 -29.92 1.99
CA ILE A 29 17.06 -29.40 0.68
C ILE A 29 17.14 -30.52 -0.37
N ARG A 30 16.37 -30.38 -1.46
CA ARG A 30 16.56 -31.19 -2.68
C ARG A 30 17.49 -30.45 -3.64
N ILE A 31 18.36 -31.17 -4.33
CA ILE A 31 19.21 -30.65 -5.41
C ILE A 31 18.90 -31.45 -6.68
N LEU A 32 18.75 -30.76 -7.81
CA LEU A 32 18.53 -31.37 -9.11
C LEU A 32 19.87 -31.75 -9.74
N GLN A 33 20.05 -33.05 -10.03
CA GLN A 33 21.11 -33.53 -10.91
C GLN A 33 20.60 -33.54 -12.35
N LEU A 34 20.94 -32.49 -13.11
CA LEU A 34 20.57 -32.38 -14.52
C LEU A 34 21.52 -33.23 -15.36
N PHE A 35 20.98 -34.21 -16.08
CA PHE A 35 21.81 -35.08 -16.91
C PHE A 35 22.32 -34.36 -18.16
N ARG A 36 23.56 -34.68 -18.55
CA ARG A 36 24.18 -34.16 -19.77
C ARG A 36 23.35 -34.43 -21.03
N SER A 37 23.52 -33.60 -22.06
CA SER A 37 22.87 -33.83 -23.36
C SER A 37 23.48 -35.03 -24.08
N GLY A 38 22.65 -35.96 -24.57
CA GLY A 38 23.10 -37.13 -25.34
C GLY A 38 23.13 -36.94 -26.86
N GLY A 39 23.21 -35.70 -27.37
CA GLY A 39 23.16 -35.40 -28.81
C GLY A 39 24.51 -34.98 -29.38
N ASP A 40 24.89 -35.55 -30.53
CA ASP A 40 26.21 -35.33 -31.17
C ASP A 40 26.31 -33.99 -31.96
N THR A 41 25.26 -33.15 -31.97
CA THR A 41 25.25 -31.83 -32.63
C THR A 41 24.54 -30.77 -31.77
N ALA A 42 24.88 -29.49 -31.97
CA ALA A 42 24.27 -28.36 -31.26
C ALA A 42 22.75 -28.24 -31.50
N GLU A 43 22.22 -28.61 -32.68
CA GLU A 43 20.77 -28.62 -32.93
C GLU A 43 20.04 -29.76 -32.18
N LEU A 44 20.67 -30.95 -32.10
CA LEU A 44 20.15 -32.08 -31.33
C LEU A 44 20.28 -31.86 -29.80
N GLN A 45 21.25 -31.05 -29.38
CA GLN A 45 21.46 -30.67 -27.98
C GLN A 45 20.25 -29.92 -27.41
N TYR A 46 19.77 -28.87 -28.09
CA TYR A 46 18.58 -28.14 -27.62
C TYR A 46 17.27 -28.90 -27.85
N ALA A 47 17.23 -29.89 -28.76
CA ALA A 47 16.04 -30.68 -29.02
C ALA A 47 15.88 -31.91 -28.10
N SER A 48 16.97 -32.45 -27.55
CA SER A 48 16.90 -33.68 -26.73
C SER A 48 16.13 -33.48 -25.41
N PRO A 49 15.38 -34.50 -24.93
CA PRO A 49 14.60 -34.40 -23.69
C PRO A 49 15.44 -34.01 -22.47
N LEU A 50 14.88 -33.18 -21.58
CA LEU A 50 15.47 -32.88 -20.28
C LEU A 50 15.21 -34.05 -19.32
N ARG A 51 16.27 -34.58 -18.70
CA ARG A 51 16.20 -35.65 -17.71
C ARG A 51 16.99 -35.27 -16.47
N CYS A 52 16.50 -35.63 -15.30
CA CYS A 52 17.18 -35.40 -14.05
C CYS A 52 16.83 -36.45 -12.97
N SER A 53 17.52 -36.33 -11.83
CA SER A 53 17.11 -36.92 -10.57
C SER A 53 17.17 -35.85 -9.46
N LEU A 54 16.41 -36.06 -8.38
CA LEU A 54 16.46 -35.21 -7.19
C LEU A 54 17.22 -35.93 -6.08
N ILE A 55 18.14 -35.20 -5.45
CA ILE A 55 18.98 -35.71 -4.37
C ILE A 55 18.73 -34.87 -3.12
N GLU A 56 18.35 -35.53 -2.04
CA GLU A 56 18.24 -34.90 -0.73
C GLU A 56 19.63 -34.70 -0.10
N THR A 57 19.84 -33.55 0.54
CA THR A 57 21.06 -33.29 1.31
C THR A 57 20.78 -32.37 2.51
N PRO A 58 21.50 -32.52 3.64
CA PRO A 58 21.41 -31.59 4.76
C PRO A 58 21.92 -30.19 4.36
N ILE A 59 21.20 -29.12 4.71
CA ILE A 59 21.64 -27.74 4.43
C ILE A 59 22.87 -27.34 5.25
N ALA A 60 23.11 -27.99 6.40
CA ALA A 60 24.30 -27.74 7.20
C ALA A 60 25.59 -28.09 6.44
N SER A 61 25.56 -29.17 5.64
CA SER A 61 26.68 -29.66 4.84
C SER A 61 26.20 -30.20 3.49
N PRO A 62 25.75 -29.30 2.58
CA PRO A 62 25.14 -29.72 1.33
C PRO A 62 26.21 -30.30 0.39
N ARG A 63 25.80 -31.23 -0.48
CA ARG A 63 26.62 -31.60 -1.64
C ARG A 63 26.91 -30.37 -2.50
N PRO A 64 28.10 -30.24 -3.12
CA PRO A 64 28.43 -29.14 -4.03
C PRO A 64 27.37 -28.93 -5.11
N PHE A 65 26.94 -27.69 -5.29
CA PHE A 65 25.83 -27.35 -6.19
C PHE A 65 25.87 -25.90 -6.64
N LYS A 66 25.31 -25.66 -7.83
CA LYS A 66 24.99 -24.32 -8.32
C LYS A 66 23.57 -23.95 -7.93
N ALA A 67 23.22 -22.68 -7.92
CA ALA A 67 21.83 -22.25 -7.78
C ALA A 67 21.39 -21.43 -9.01
N LEU A 68 20.16 -21.62 -9.45
CA LEU A 68 19.57 -20.85 -10.54
C LEU A 68 18.83 -19.63 -9.98
N SER A 69 19.07 -18.48 -10.60
CA SER A 69 18.33 -17.24 -10.39
C SER A 69 17.72 -16.82 -11.72
N TYR A 70 16.40 -16.92 -11.88
CA TYR A 70 15.73 -16.71 -13.18
C TYR A 70 14.32 -16.15 -13.02
N THR A 71 13.76 -15.56 -14.07
CA THR A 71 12.34 -15.14 -14.06
C THR A 71 11.43 -16.28 -14.49
N TRP A 72 10.47 -16.65 -13.64
CA TRP A 72 9.50 -17.72 -13.94
C TRP A 72 8.67 -17.44 -15.19
N GLY A 73 8.27 -16.18 -15.39
CA GLY A 73 7.37 -15.73 -16.46
C GLY A 73 5.89 -15.68 -16.02
N ILE A 74 5.02 -15.13 -16.87
CA ILE A 74 3.56 -15.02 -16.63
C ILE A 74 2.75 -16.20 -17.19
N GLY A 75 3.41 -17.29 -17.60
CA GLY A 75 2.78 -18.41 -18.30
C GLY A 75 2.64 -19.67 -17.45
N ASP A 76 1.63 -20.48 -17.79
CA ASP A 76 1.40 -21.80 -17.19
C ASP A 76 2.59 -22.75 -17.38
N ARG A 77 2.65 -23.81 -16.55
CA ARG A 77 3.66 -24.88 -16.65
C ARG A 77 3.38 -25.78 -17.86
N THR A 78 3.73 -25.27 -19.04
CA THR A 78 3.44 -25.89 -20.34
C THR A 78 4.51 -26.88 -20.81
N HIS A 79 5.65 -26.95 -20.12
CA HIS A 79 6.79 -27.79 -20.50
C HIS A 79 7.03 -28.87 -19.43
N TRP A 80 7.84 -29.88 -19.74
CA TRP A 80 8.04 -31.04 -18.88
C TRP A 80 9.51 -31.43 -18.78
N ILE A 81 9.92 -31.86 -17.58
CA ILE A 81 11.20 -32.52 -17.32
C ILE A 81 10.95 -33.92 -16.77
N ASP A 82 11.74 -34.90 -17.21
CA ASP A 82 11.68 -36.29 -16.75
C ASP A 82 12.54 -36.47 -15.50
N VAL A 83 11.88 -36.66 -14.35
CA VAL A 83 12.49 -36.93 -13.04
C VAL A 83 12.40 -38.43 -12.77
N ALA A 84 13.50 -39.15 -12.99
CA ALA A 84 13.59 -40.60 -12.78
C ALA A 84 12.45 -41.44 -13.42
N GLY A 85 11.93 -41.04 -14.59
CA GLY A 85 10.85 -41.71 -15.32
C GLY A 85 9.46 -41.11 -15.14
N ALA A 86 9.30 -40.14 -14.23
CA ALA A 86 8.05 -39.42 -13.98
C ALA A 86 8.15 -37.97 -14.47
N ALA A 87 7.08 -37.44 -15.05
CA ALA A 87 7.09 -36.10 -15.63
C ALA A 87 6.71 -35.04 -14.60
N LEU A 88 7.54 -34.00 -14.49
CA LEU A 88 7.28 -32.80 -13.70
C LEU A 88 7.04 -31.60 -14.63
N ALA A 89 5.94 -30.89 -14.42
CA ALA A 89 5.60 -29.71 -15.20
C ALA A 89 6.47 -28.51 -14.79
N ILE A 90 7.03 -27.79 -15.78
CA ILE A 90 7.89 -26.62 -15.61
C ILE A 90 7.48 -25.48 -16.56
N THR A 91 7.91 -24.26 -16.27
CA THR A 91 7.64 -23.11 -17.17
C THR A 91 8.53 -23.14 -18.40
N ALA A 92 8.07 -22.53 -19.51
CA ALA A 92 8.85 -22.39 -20.74
C ALA A 92 10.20 -21.65 -20.51
N SER A 93 10.20 -20.67 -19.60
CA SER A 93 11.41 -19.96 -19.18
C SER A 93 12.43 -20.91 -18.54
N LEU A 94 11.97 -21.81 -17.67
CA LEU A 94 12.83 -22.78 -17.02
C LEU A 94 13.35 -23.84 -18.00
N ASP A 95 12.50 -24.38 -18.87
CA ASP A 95 12.92 -25.31 -19.93
C ASP A 95 14.05 -24.70 -20.77
N THR A 96 13.86 -23.46 -21.24
CA THR A 96 14.88 -22.74 -22.01
C THR A 96 16.17 -22.55 -21.21
N ALA A 97 16.08 -22.12 -19.95
CA ALA A 97 17.24 -21.93 -19.09
C ALA A 97 18.02 -23.24 -18.88
N LEU A 98 17.32 -24.33 -18.56
CA LEU A 98 17.91 -25.65 -18.34
C LEU A 98 18.63 -26.17 -19.59
N ARG A 99 18.06 -25.98 -20.79
CA ARG A 99 18.71 -26.39 -22.03
C ARG A 99 20.03 -25.67 -22.28
N HIS A 100 20.12 -24.39 -21.92
CA HIS A 100 21.37 -23.63 -22.01
C HIS A 100 22.35 -24.04 -20.91
N ILE A 101 21.88 -24.25 -19.69
CA ILE A 101 22.72 -24.59 -18.53
C ILE A 101 23.28 -26.01 -18.62
N ARG A 102 22.54 -26.93 -19.25
CA ARG A 102 22.94 -28.32 -19.47
C ARG A 102 24.30 -28.40 -20.18
N SER A 103 25.20 -29.19 -19.61
CA SER A 103 26.52 -29.48 -20.20
C SER A 103 26.44 -30.69 -21.14
N GLU A 104 27.37 -30.75 -22.09
CA GLU A 104 27.58 -31.90 -22.97
C GLU A 104 28.44 -32.98 -22.31
N GLU A 105 29.34 -32.58 -21.41
CA GLU A 105 30.39 -33.46 -20.89
C GLU A 105 29.95 -34.16 -19.60
N GLN A 106 29.30 -33.42 -18.70
CA GLN A 106 29.00 -33.84 -17.33
C GLN A 106 27.61 -33.41 -16.85
N ASP A 107 27.12 -34.11 -15.84
CA ASP A 107 25.89 -33.73 -15.17
C ASP A 107 26.08 -32.45 -14.35
N VAL A 108 25.01 -31.66 -14.21
CA VAL A 108 25.04 -30.39 -13.49
C VAL A 108 24.20 -30.52 -12.21
N MET A 109 24.85 -30.39 -11.06
CA MET A 109 24.19 -30.25 -9.76
C MET A 109 23.69 -28.82 -9.60
N ILE A 110 22.37 -28.63 -9.57
CA ILE A 110 21.76 -27.30 -9.49
C ILE A 110 20.52 -27.28 -8.60
N TRP A 111 20.38 -26.25 -7.78
CA TRP A 111 19.18 -25.95 -7.02
C TRP A 111 18.31 -24.95 -7.78
N ILE A 112 17.02 -25.25 -7.88
CA ILE A 112 16.03 -24.46 -8.64
C ILE A 112 14.75 -24.45 -7.81
N ASP A 113 14.31 -23.28 -7.35
CA ASP A 113 13.11 -23.09 -6.51
C ASP A 113 11.87 -23.82 -7.04
N GLN A 114 11.56 -23.71 -8.34
CA GLN A 114 10.39 -24.31 -8.97
C GLN A 114 10.35 -25.85 -8.90
N ILE A 115 11.51 -26.51 -8.76
CA ILE A 115 11.63 -27.97 -8.77
C ILE A 115 12.10 -28.54 -7.42
N CYS A 116 12.98 -27.83 -6.71
CA CYS A 116 13.57 -28.32 -5.47
C CYS A 116 12.65 -28.12 -4.25
N ILE A 117 11.67 -27.22 -4.38
CA ILE A 117 10.62 -26.96 -3.39
C ILE A 117 9.29 -27.48 -3.94
N ASN A 118 8.54 -28.20 -3.12
CA ASN A 118 7.15 -28.53 -3.41
C ASN A 118 6.29 -27.26 -3.37
N GLN A 119 6.09 -26.64 -4.54
CA GLN A 119 5.34 -25.40 -4.69
C GLN A 119 3.85 -25.50 -4.34
N THR A 120 3.33 -26.71 -4.15
CA THR A 120 1.91 -26.97 -3.79
C THR A 120 1.70 -27.21 -2.30
N ASP A 121 2.77 -27.37 -1.52
CA ASP A 121 2.72 -27.52 -0.07
C ASP A 121 3.14 -26.19 0.58
N ALA A 122 2.18 -25.49 1.19
CA ALA A 122 2.42 -24.19 1.82
C ALA A 122 3.39 -24.28 3.02
N ILE A 123 3.41 -25.40 3.74
CA ILE A 123 4.28 -25.60 4.91
C ILE A 123 5.71 -25.87 4.43
N GLU A 124 5.88 -26.77 3.45
CA GLU A 124 7.20 -27.01 2.85
C GLU A 124 7.74 -25.73 2.23
N LYS A 125 6.92 -25.02 1.43
CA LYS A 125 7.29 -23.75 0.80
C LYS A 125 7.74 -22.71 1.83
N THR A 126 6.94 -22.49 2.87
CA THR A 126 7.27 -21.53 3.94
C THR A 126 8.61 -21.89 4.62
N THR A 127 8.79 -23.17 4.95
CA THR A 127 10.01 -23.69 5.57
C THR A 127 11.23 -23.51 4.67
N GLN A 128 11.11 -23.83 3.38
CA GLN A 128 12.21 -23.70 2.42
C GLN A 128 12.54 -22.23 2.11
N VAL A 129 11.54 -21.35 2.04
CA VAL A 129 11.75 -19.91 1.87
C VAL A 129 12.54 -19.31 3.04
N GLN A 130 12.22 -19.71 4.28
CA GLN A 130 12.95 -19.27 5.48
C GLN A 130 14.45 -19.62 5.45
N ILE A 131 14.83 -20.68 4.73
CA ILE A 131 16.25 -21.09 4.59
C ILE A 131 16.88 -20.68 3.25
N MET A 132 16.18 -19.91 2.39
CA MET A 132 16.75 -19.44 1.12
C MET A 132 18.07 -18.68 1.31
N GLU A 133 18.22 -17.96 2.42
CA GLU A 133 19.49 -17.32 2.76
C GLU A 133 20.65 -18.33 2.81
N LYS A 134 20.43 -19.46 3.49
CA LYS A 134 21.42 -20.55 3.62
C LYS A 134 21.66 -21.24 2.29
N ILE A 135 20.63 -21.41 1.47
CA ILE A 135 20.72 -22.06 0.16
C ILE A 135 21.63 -21.24 -0.77
N TYR A 136 21.32 -19.97 -0.98
CA TYR A 136 22.08 -19.12 -1.90
C TYR A 136 23.50 -18.80 -1.39
N SER A 137 23.70 -18.69 -0.07
CA SER A 137 25.03 -18.48 0.50
C SER A 137 25.94 -19.72 0.41
N LYS A 138 25.37 -20.94 0.44
CA LYS A 138 26.12 -22.21 0.34
C LYS A 138 26.30 -22.72 -1.09
N ALA A 139 25.61 -22.14 -2.07
CA ALA A 139 25.82 -22.49 -3.47
C ALA A 139 27.24 -22.12 -3.93
N ASP A 140 27.90 -23.01 -4.68
CA ASP A 140 29.24 -22.78 -5.21
C ASP A 140 29.27 -21.60 -6.19
N GLN A 141 28.18 -21.44 -6.94
CA GLN A 141 27.96 -20.40 -7.93
C GLN A 141 26.46 -20.20 -8.18
N VAL A 142 26.03 -18.95 -8.25
CA VAL A 142 24.69 -18.57 -8.73
C VAL A 142 24.75 -18.24 -10.23
N ILE A 143 23.90 -18.90 -11.01
CA ILE A 143 23.70 -18.59 -12.43
C ILE A 143 22.48 -17.69 -12.54
N VAL A 144 22.70 -16.43 -12.91
CA VAL A 144 21.64 -15.47 -13.23
C VAL A 144 21.24 -15.63 -14.68
N TRP A 145 20.06 -16.17 -14.95
CA TRP A 145 19.53 -16.34 -16.29
C TRP A 145 18.67 -15.14 -16.72
N LEU A 146 19.13 -14.43 -17.74
CA LEU A 146 18.50 -13.21 -18.27
C LEU A 146 17.62 -13.45 -19.51
N GLY A 147 17.52 -14.69 -19.97
CA GLY A 147 16.77 -15.06 -21.18
C GLY A 147 17.65 -15.29 -22.42
N PRO A 148 17.03 -15.70 -23.54
CA PRO A 148 17.71 -15.92 -24.82
C PRO A 148 18.24 -14.59 -25.41
N SER A 149 19.14 -14.67 -26.40
CA SER A 149 19.80 -13.51 -27.01
C SER A 149 18.90 -12.66 -27.95
N ALA A 150 17.58 -12.74 -27.84
CA ALA A 150 16.60 -12.26 -28.82
C ALA A 150 16.59 -10.74 -29.06
N ASP A 151 17.13 -9.93 -28.14
CA ASP A 151 16.90 -8.47 -28.13
C ASP A 151 18.16 -7.62 -28.47
N GLY A 152 19.21 -8.20 -29.05
CA GLY A 152 20.47 -7.50 -29.40
C GLY A 152 21.36 -7.10 -28.21
N SER A 153 20.76 -6.77 -27.06
CA SER A 153 21.42 -6.22 -25.87
C SER A 153 22.46 -7.12 -25.18
N ALA A 154 22.53 -8.42 -25.44
CA ALA A 154 23.67 -9.25 -24.98
C ALA A 154 24.72 -9.44 -26.09
N ARG A 155 24.29 -9.44 -27.37
CA ARG A 155 25.19 -9.52 -28.51
C ARG A 155 26.04 -8.25 -28.62
N ASP A 156 25.45 -7.09 -28.31
CA ASP A 156 26.01 -5.75 -28.49
C ASP A 156 26.78 -5.19 -27.28
N LEU A 157 26.65 -5.77 -26.07
CA LEU A 157 27.35 -5.21 -24.90
C LEU A 157 28.87 -5.32 -25.00
N ASP A 158 29.38 -6.42 -25.59
CA ASP A 158 30.82 -6.73 -25.79
C ASP A 158 31.77 -6.23 -24.68
N ILE A 159 31.32 -6.21 -23.41
CA ILE A 159 32.04 -5.54 -22.31
C ILE A 159 33.45 -6.14 -22.13
N GLU A 160 33.60 -7.43 -22.46
CA GLU A 160 34.86 -8.16 -22.42
C GLU A 160 35.92 -7.63 -23.39
N SER A 161 35.54 -7.03 -24.52
CA SER A 161 36.50 -6.42 -25.45
C SER A 161 37.11 -5.12 -24.90
N TYR A 162 36.45 -4.49 -23.93
CA TYR A 162 36.91 -3.27 -23.28
C TYR A 162 37.80 -3.54 -22.04
N TYR A 163 37.78 -4.76 -21.48
CA TYR A 163 38.50 -5.10 -20.24
C TYR A 163 39.20 -6.47 -20.32
N ASN A 164 40.53 -6.50 -20.43
CA ASN A 164 41.31 -7.75 -20.44
C ASN A 164 41.50 -8.33 -19.02
N LYS A 165 41.84 -9.63 -18.91
CA LYS A 165 42.01 -10.37 -17.64
C LYS A 165 42.98 -9.70 -16.65
N GLU A 166 44.07 -9.10 -17.14
CA GLU A 166 45.07 -8.42 -16.29
C GLU A 166 44.55 -7.10 -15.70
N LYS A 167 43.73 -6.35 -16.45
CA LYS A 167 43.04 -5.16 -15.92
C LYS A 167 41.91 -5.55 -14.97
N LEU A 168 41.26 -6.69 -15.20
CA LEU A 168 40.18 -7.24 -14.38
C LEU A 168 40.61 -7.50 -12.93
N SER A 169 41.80 -8.09 -12.68
CA SER A 169 42.30 -8.30 -11.32
C SER A 169 42.59 -6.99 -10.58
N LEU A 170 43.07 -5.97 -11.27
CA LEU A 170 43.29 -4.63 -10.71
C LEU A 170 41.95 -3.90 -10.46
N LEU A 171 40.99 -4.05 -11.37
CA LEU A 171 39.62 -3.54 -11.25
C LEU A 171 38.87 -4.20 -10.10
N GLN A 172 39.12 -5.49 -9.85
CA GLN A 172 38.51 -6.25 -8.76
C GLN A 172 38.96 -5.71 -7.40
N SER A 173 40.26 -5.42 -7.22
CA SER A 173 40.76 -4.75 -6.01
C SER A 173 40.20 -3.33 -5.84
N MET A 174 40.01 -2.60 -6.94
CA MET A 174 39.42 -1.25 -6.89
C MET A 174 37.93 -1.27 -6.53
N LEU A 175 37.13 -2.16 -7.13
CA LEU A 175 35.69 -2.29 -6.86
C LEU A 175 35.39 -2.70 -5.41
N GLN A 176 36.33 -3.40 -4.76
CA GLN A 176 36.20 -3.87 -3.38
C GLN A 176 36.52 -2.78 -2.34
N ASP A 177 37.43 -1.84 -2.59
CA ASP A 177 37.98 -0.88 -1.61
C ASP A 177 37.79 0.63 -1.95
N LEU A 178 36.72 0.98 -2.66
CA LEU A 178 36.44 2.36 -3.08
C LEU A 178 36.07 3.30 -1.92
N LYS A 179 37.08 3.96 -1.32
CA LYS A 179 36.91 5.25 -0.65
C LYS A 179 37.24 6.39 -1.63
N PRO A 180 36.33 7.35 -1.88
CA PRO A 180 36.60 8.46 -2.80
C PRO A 180 37.83 9.31 -2.43
N SER A 181 38.22 9.29 -1.15
CA SER A 181 39.33 10.07 -0.57
C SER A 181 40.72 9.49 -0.85
N ASP A 182 40.83 8.22 -1.21
CA ASP A 182 42.12 7.51 -1.24
C ASP A 182 42.64 7.35 -2.68
N GLU A 183 43.95 7.14 -2.86
CA GLU A 183 44.61 7.13 -4.18
C GLU A 183 44.00 6.10 -5.14
N VAL A 184 43.59 4.94 -4.62
CA VAL A 184 42.91 3.87 -5.35
C VAL A 184 41.55 4.35 -5.88
N GLY A 185 40.76 5.07 -5.09
CA GLY A 185 39.47 5.62 -5.49
C GLY A 185 39.58 6.69 -6.58
N ARG A 186 40.59 7.58 -6.48
CA ARG A 186 40.88 8.58 -7.51
C ARG A 186 41.29 7.94 -8.85
N ASN A 187 42.17 6.93 -8.79
CA ASN A 187 42.61 6.21 -9.99
C ASN A 187 41.45 5.46 -10.66
N PHE A 188 40.54 4.88 -9.86
CA PHE A 188 39.34 4.22 -10.37
C PHE A 188 38.39 5.21 -11.03
N LYS A 189 38.12 6.36 -10.38
CA LYS A 189 37.29 7.42 -10.96
C LYS A 189 37.84 7.89 -12.31
N ALA A 190 39.15 8.15 -12.40
CA ALA A 190 39.81 8.54 -13.65
C ALA A 190 39.71 7.45 -14.75
N LEU A 191 39.73 6.17 -14.38
CA LEU A 191 39.54 5.06 -15.30
C LEU A 191 38.09 5.00 -15.83
N VAL A 192 37.11 5.05 -14.93
CA VAL A 192 35.67 5.08 -15.28
C VAL A 192 35.35 6.30 -16.15
N ASP A 193 35.96 7.44 -15.84
CA ASP A 193 35.83 8.67 -16.61
C ASP A 193 36.35 8.55 -18.05
N ARG A 194 37.46 7.83 -18.28
CA ARG A 194 37.94 7.52 -19.64
C ARG A 194 37.04 6.50 -20.32
N ALA A 195 36.60 5.47 -19.59
CA ALA A 195 35.73 4.43 -20.11
C ALA A 195 34.35 4.97 -20.54
N SER A 196 33.82 5.98 -19.84
CA SER A 196 32.50 6.57 -20.10
C SER A 196 32.33 7.09 -21.54
N LEU A 197 33.41 7.58 -22.17
CA LEU A 197 33.41 8.04 -23.57
C LEU A 197 33.31 6.86 -24.55
N ALA A 198 34.04 5.78 -24.30
CA ALA A 198 33.98 4.56 -25.11
C ALA A 198 32.67 3.78 -24.90
N PHE A 199 32.02 3.99 -23.76
CA PHE A 199 30.80 3.30 -23.34
C PHE A 199 29.51 4.02 -23.79
N GLN A 200 29.62 5.24 -24.33
CA GLN A 200 28.46 6.02 -24.80
C GLN A 200 27.60 5.29 -25.87
N PRO A 201 28.16 4.55 -26.85
CA PRO A 201 27.36 3.76 -27.79
C PRO A 201 26.57 2.63 -27.14
N LEU A 202 27.00 2.17 -25.96
CA LEU A 202 26.41 1.04 -25.22
C LEU A 202 25.30 1.48 -24.25
N LEU A 203 25.03 2.78 -24.12
CA LEU A 203 24.00 3.29 -23.22
C LEU A 203 22.63 2.67 -23.48
N GLN A 204 22.23 2.55 -24.75
CA GLN A 204 20.96 1.93 -25.13
C GLN A 204 20.91 0.44 -24.78
N ALA A 205 22.01 -0.28 -24.98
CA ALA A 205 22.12 -1.69 -24.60
C ALA A 205 22.01 -1.87 -23.07
N MET A 206 22.63 -0.98 -22.29
CA MET A 206 22.52 -0.98 -20.82
C MET A 206 21.13 -0.58 -20.31
N ILE A 207 20.44 0.32 -21.00
CA ILE A 207 19.03 0.64 -20.72
C ILE A 207 18.16 -0.60 -20.95
N ALA A 208 18.31 -1.26 -22.11
CA ALA A 208 17.59 -2.50 -22.41
C ALA A 208 17.93 -3.63 -21.42
N TRP A 209 19.19 -3.72 -21.00
CA TRP A 209 19.65 -4.66 -19.98
C TRP A 209 18.92 -4.45 -18.65
N ASN A 210 18.86 -3.21 -18.14
CA ASN A 210 18.18 -2.87 -16.88
C ASN A 210 16.66 -3.08 -16.92
N LYS A 211 16.06 -3.09 -18.12
CA LYS A 211 14.63 -3.35 -18.34
C LYS A 211 14.27 -4.83 -18.38
N ARG A 212 15.23 -5.76 -18.37
CA ARG A 212 14.93 -7.19 -18.34
C ARG A 212 14.19 -7.55 -17.05
N SER A 213 13.20 -8.44 -17.20
CA SER A 213 12.30 -8.84 -16.11
C SER A 213 13.00 -9.37 -14.85
N TRP A 214 14.18 -9.98 -15.00
CA TRP A 214 14.99 -10.44 -13.87
C TRP A 214 15.37 -9.29 -12.91
N PHE A 215 15.74 -8.14 -13.47
CA PHE A 215 16.06 -6.93 -12.70
C PHE A 215 14.83 -6.25 -12.12
N GLN A 216 13.64 -6.82 -12.22
CA GLN A 216 12.45 -6.28 -11.60
C GLN A 216 11.99 -7.13 -10.41
N ARG A 217 12.47 -8.37 -10.26
CA ARG A 217 12.06 -9.24 -9.14
C ARG A 217 12.71 -8.80 -7.83
N VAL A 218 11.99 -8.93 -6.71
CA VAL A 218 12.55 -8.65 -5.37
C VAL A 218 13.51 -9.75 -4.92
N TRP A 219 13.17 -11.02 -5.14
CA TRP A 219 13.97 -12.17 -4.70
C TRP A 219 15.39 -12.17 -5.26
N THR A 220 15.59 -11.66 -6.48
CA THR A 220 16.89 -11.61 -7.14
C THR A 220 17.94 -10.79 -6.38
N ILE A 221 17.48 -9.87 -5.52
CA ILE A 221 18.32 -9.08 -4.62
C ILE A 221 19.03 -10.01 -3.63
N GLN A 222 18.28 -10.89 -2.95
CA GLN A 222 18.81 -11.87 -2.01
C GLN A 222 19.66 -12.94 -2.72
N GLU A 223 19.17 -13.45 -3.86
CA GLU A 223 19.81 -14.52 -4.62
C GLU A 223 21.24 -14.15 -5.05
N VAL A 224 21.44 -12.92 -5.54
CA VAL A 224 22.76 -12.41 -5.95
C VAL A 224 23.51 -11.75 -4.79
N GLY A 225 22.81 -11.14 -3.83
CA GLY A 225 23.44 -10.47 -2.70
C GLY A 225 24.17 -11.43 -1.74
N LEU A 226 23.66 -12.66 -1.58
CA LEU A 226 24.18 -13.62 -0.60
C LEU A 226 25.25 -14.58 -1.11
N CYS A 227 25.26 -14.85 -2.42
CA CYS A 227 26.15 -15.87 -2.96
C CYS A 227 27.62 -15.46 -2.93
N ARG A 228 28.53 -16.44 -2.90
CA ARG A 228 29.96 -16.16 -3.03
C ARG A 228 30.30 -15.73 -4.46
N GLU A 229 29.88 -16.53 -5.44
CA GLU A 229 30.17 -16.34 -6.86
C GLU A 229 28.88 -16.21 -7.67
N ALA A 230 28.84 -15.27 -8.63
CA ALA A 230 27.70 -15.07 -9.52
C ALA A 230 28.14 -14.84 -10.97
N VAL A 231 27.40 -15.43 -11.91
CA VAL A 231 27.57 -15.19 -13.35
C VAL A 231 26.24 -14.86 -13.99
N PHE A 232 26.24 -13.86 -14.88
CA PHE A 232 25.09 -13.46 -15.68
C PHE A 232 25.13 -14.15 -17.03
N ARG A 233 24.09 -14.90 -17.36
CA ARG A 233 23.97 -15.63 -18.61
C ARG A 233 22.81 -15.10 -19.44
N CYS A 234 23.10 -14.78 -20.70
CA CYS A 234 22.09 -14.40 -21.69
C CYS A 234 22.34 -15.16 -22.99
N GLY A 235 21.47 -16.13 -23.29
CA GLY A 235 21.71 -17.14 -24.32
C GLY A 235 22.99 -17.93 -24.04
N SER A 236 23.92 -17.93 -25.00
CA SER A 236 25.22 -18.60 -24.88
C SER A 236 26.30 -17.75 -24.19
N LYS A 237 26.09 -16.44 -24.03
CA LYS A 237 27.08 -15.55 -23.39
C LYS A 237 27.00 -15.62 -21.87
N ILE A 238 28.17 -15.61 -21.23
CA ILE A 238 28.35 -15.64 -19.77
C ILE A 238 29.23 -14.45 -19.39
N ILE A 239 28.78 -13.61 -18.47
CA ILE A 239 29.47 -12.40 -18.00
C ILE A 239 29.63 -12.49 -16.49
N THR A 240 30.80 -12.17 -15.95
CA THR A 240 31.02 -12.19 -14.49
C THR A 240 30.34 -11.00 -13.81
N VAL A 241 29.97 -11.15 -12.53
CA VAL A 241 29.32 -10.08 -11.77
C VAL A 241 30.18 -8.81 -11.67
N GLU A 242 31.50 -8.94 -11.63
CA GLU A 242 32.46 -7.82 -11.58
C GLU A 242 32.39 -6.97 -12.85
N LEU A 243 32.29 -7.61 -14.03
CA LEU A 243 32.15 -6.91 -15.30
C LEU A 243 30.81 -6.16 -15.38
N VAL A 244 29.73 -6.75 -14.87
CA VAL A 244 28.43 -6.08 -14.79
C VAL A 244 28.49 -4.88 -13.84
N ALA A 245 29.16 -5.00 -12.68
CA ALA A 245 29.34 -3.90 -11.75
C ALA A 245 30.13 -2.73 -12.36
N LEU A 246 31.19 -3.04 -13.11
CA LEU A 246 31.97 -2.04 -13.82
C LEU A 246 31.16 -1.34 -14.92
N ALA A 247 30.37 -2.11 -15.68
CA ALA A 247 29.47 -1.56 -16.69
C ALA A 247 28.42 -0.62 -16.06
N CYS A 248 27.92 -0.93 -14.86
CA CYS A 248 27.01 -0.04 -14.12
C CYS A 248 27.73 1.27 -13.73
N HIS A 249 28.96 1.21 -13.21
CA HIS A 249 29.73 2.42 -12.87
C HIS A 249 30.06 3.31 -14.08
N ALA A 250 30.41 2.69 -15.22
CA ALA A 250 30.63 3.40 -16.48
C ALA A 250 29.33 4.06 -16.96
N PHE A 251 28.21 3.33 -16.93
CA PHE A 251 26.89 3.83 -17.27
C PHE A 251 26.49 5.04 -16.40
N ASP A 252 26.62 4.95 -15.08
CA ASP A 252 26.29 6.04 -14.16
C ASP A 252 27.15 7.29 -14.42
N SER A 253 28.45 7.10 -14.68
CA SER A 253 29.35 8.21 -14.98
C SER A 253 29.05 8.86 -16.34
N SER A 254 28.67 8.06 -17.35
CA SER A 254 28.22 8.58 -18.64
C SER A 254 26.92 9.38 -18.50
N ILE A 255 25.95 8.90 -17.70
CA ILE A 255 24.70 9.63 -17.47
C ILE A 255 24.94 10.94 -16.70
N ALA A 256 25.77 10.91 -15.65
CA ALA A 256 26.12 12.13 -14.90
C ALA A 256 26.74 13.20 -15.82
N ARG A 257 27.60 12.80 -16.76
CA ARG A 257 28.17 13.73 -17.77
C ARG A 257 27.12 14.28 -18.70
N LEU A 258 26.20 13.44 -19.18
CA LEU A 258 25.11 13.88 -20.05
C LEU A 258 24.19 14.88 -19.34
N SER A 259 23.94 14.71 -18.03
CA SER A 259 23.11 15.65 -17.26
C SER A 259 23.79 16.99 -16.97
N HIS A 260 25.12 17.07 -16.99
CA HIS A 260 25.85 18.34 -16.78
C HIS A 260 25.98 19.20 -18.04
N ASN A 261 25.76 18.62 -19.23
CA ASN A 261 25.70 19.36 -20.48
C ASN A 261 24.27 19.85 -20.75
N LEU A 262 24.09 20.94 -21.51
CA LEU A 262 22.78 21.34 -22.01
C LEU A 262 22.22 20.19 -22.88
N PRO A 263 21.19 19.47 -22.42
CA PRO A 263 20.78 18.24 -23.07
C PRO A 263 19.90 18.56 -24.28
N GLU A 264 20.35 18.14 -25.47
CA GLU A 264 19.50 18.07 -26.67
C GLU A 264 18.27 17.17 -26.39
N PRO A 265 17.15 17.31 -27.13
CA PRO A 265 15.94 16.50 -26.93
C PRO A 265 16.20 14.98 -26.87
N GLU A 266 17.11 14.50 -27.71
CA GLU A 266 17.56 13.09 -27.74
C GLU A 266 18.29 12.69 -26.43
N THR A 267 19.05 13.61 -25.85
CA THR A 267 19.72 13.41 -24.55
C THR A 267 18.69 13.34 -23.43
N LEU A 268 17.66 14.18 -23.44
CA LEU A 268 16.55 14.11 -22.47
C LEU A 268 15.82 12.76 -22.53
N GLN A 269 15.61 12.21 -23.73
CA GLN A 269 15.01 10.88 -23.89
C GLN A 269 15.89 9.77 -23.30
N ILE A 270 17.21 9.84 -23.53
CA ILE A 270 18.17 8.89 -22.93
C ILE A 270 18.17 9.01 -21.41
N LEU A 271 18.24 10.23 -20.87
CA LEU A 271 18.22 10.49 -19.44
C LEU A 271 16.94 9.96 -18.79
N ALA A 272 15.78 10.22 -19.40
CA ALA A 272 14.49 9.69 -18.95
C ALA A 272 14.45 8.16 -19.00
N ALA A 273 14.87 7.55 -20.11
CA ALA A 273 14.90 6.09 -20.26
C ALA A 273 15.89 5.39 -19.32
N ALA A 274 16.92 6.11 -18.88
CA ALA A 274 17.94 5.61 -18.00
C ALA A 274 17.52 5.63 -16.51
N GLN A 275 16.49 6.38 -16.12
CA GLN A 275 16.08 6.53 -14.70
C GLN A 275 15.89 5.20 -13.94
N GLN A 276 15.59 4.10 -14.63
CA GLN A 276 15.53 2.76 -14.03
C GLN A 276 16.93 2.15 -13.82
N ARG A 277 17.51 2.37 -12.64
CA ARG A 277 18.86 1.93 -12.21
C ARG A 277 18.88 0.58 -11.48
N ASN A 278 18.11 -0.38 -11.97
CA ASN A 278 17.83 -1.62 -11.25
C ASN A 278 19.07 -2.46 -10.91
N SER A 279 20.07 -2.53 -11.79
CA SER A 279 21.28 -3.32 -11.57
C SER A 279 22.23 -2.71 -10.54
N ALA A 280 22.32 -1.38 -10.47
CA ALA A 280 23.25 -0.69 -9.58
C ALA A 280 22.92 -0.94 -8.09
N HIS A 281 21.65 -0.94 -7.72
CA HIS A 281 21.22 -1.17 -6.33
C HIS A 281 21.44 -2.62 -5.86
N ILE A 282 21.17 -3.61 -6.71
CA ILE A 282 21.46 -5.02 -6.41
C ILE A 282 22.96 -5.20 -6.17
N LEU A 283 23.80 -4.69 -7.08
CA LEU A 283 25.25 -4.85 -7.00
C LEU A 283 25.85 -4.04 -5.85
N GLY A 284 25.29 -2.87 -5.54
CA GLY A 284 25.65 -2.08 -4.37
C GLY A 284 25.38 -2.82 -3.05
N SER A 285 24.21 -3.48 -2.94
CA SER A 285 23.83 -4.27 -1.75
C SER A 285 24.68 -5.53 -1.62
N ARG A 286 24.97 -6.21 -2.75
CA ARG A 286 25.94 -7.32 -2.80
C ARG A 286 27.31 -6.89 -2.26
N ARG A 287 27.85 -5.77 -2.73
CA ARG A 287 29.16 -5.27 -2.28
C ARG A 287 29.16 -5.00 -0.77
N ARG A 288 28.12 -4.32 -0.26
CA ARG A 288 27.99 -4.01 1.17
C ARG A 288 27.88 -5.30 2.00
N ARG A 289 27.09 -6.29 1.56
CA ARG A 289 27.01 -7.61 2.21
C ARG A 289 28.36 -8.34 2.25
N GLN A 290 29.12 -8.33 1.15
CA GLN A 290 30.45 -8.93 1.11
C GLN A 290 31.42 -8.25 2.10
N ARG A 291 31.41 -6.92 2.16
CA ARG A 291 32.23 -6.14 3.10
C ARG A 291 31.81 -6.37 4.56
N PHE A 292 30.52 -6.47 4.83
CA PHE A 292 29.99 -6.87 6.14
C PHE A 292 30.49 -8.26 6.57
N ASN A 293 30.42 -9.25 5.68
CA ASN A 293 30.94 -10.60 5.97
C ASN A 293 32.46 -10.63 6.23
N GLN A 294 33.20 -9.64 5.72
CA GLN A 294 34.64 -9.45 5.96
C GLN A 294 34.94 -8.56 7.19
N GLY A 295 33.92 -8.01 7.85
CA GLY A 295 34.07 -7.08 8.98
C GLY A 295 34.55 -5.69 8.58
N LEU A 296 34.37 -5.29 7.32
CA LEU A 296 34.88 -4.02 6.77
C LEU A 296 33.84 -2.89 6.72
N GLU A 297 32.55 -3.21 6.79
CA GLU A 297 31.43 -2.25 6.81
C GLU A 297 30.30 -2.77 7.70
N GLU A 298 29.43 -1.87 8.15
CA GLU A 298 28.14 -2.24 8.73
C GLU A 298 27.21 -2.76 7.62
N GLY A 299 26.40 -3.77 7.96
CA GLY A 299 25.42 -4.31 7.02
C GLY A 299 24.15 -3.48 6.98
N GLU A 300 23.24 -3.82 6.09
CA GLU A 300 22.02 -3.04 5.85
C GLU A 300 20.90 -3.53 6.76
N THR A 301 20.20 -2.61 7.43
CA THR A 301 18.96 -2.92 8.15
C THR A 301 17.82 -3.18 7.16
N LEU A 302 16.76 -3.85 7.62
CA LEU A 302 15.57 -4.07 6.79
C LEU A 302 14.98 -2.75 6.29
N LEU A 303 14.93 -1.71 7.13
CA LEU A 303 14.44 -0.40 6.73
C LEU A 303 15.31 0.22 5.62
N ALA A 304 16.63 0.18 5.74
CA ALA A 304 17.54 0.69 4.70
C ALA A 304 17.33 -0.01 3.35
N LEU A 305 17.15 -1.34 3.37
CA LEU A 305 16.83 -2.12 2.16
C LEU A 305 15.47 -1.73 1.56
N LEU A 306 14.42 -1.59 2.40
CA LEU A 306 13.09 -1.19 1.94
C LEU A 306 13.12 0.20 1.28
N LYS A 307 13.82 1.17 1.90
CA LYS A 307 14.04 2.50 1.32
C LYS A 307 14.69 2.39 -0.06
N LYS A 308 15.83 1.72 -0.14
CA LYS A 308 16.63 1.57 -1.37
C LYS A 308 15.89 0.91 -2.54
N PHE A 309 15.03 -0.07 -2.25
CA PHE A 309 14.41 -0.90 -3.30
C PHE A 309 12.97 -0.53 -3.69
N PHE A 310 12.29 0.30 -2.89
CA PHE A 310 10.89 0.70 -3.16
C PHE A 310 10.69 2.18 -3.45
N THR A 311 11.61 3.07 -3.04
CA THR A 311 11.53 4.49 -3.44
C THR A 311 12.23 4.81 -4.76
N GLU A 312 13.23 4.01 -5.12
CA GLU A 312 14.09 4.28 -6.30
C GLU A 312 13.86 3.31 -7.46
N ARG A 313 12.97 2.32 -7.29
CA ARG A 313 12.80 1.22 -8.25
C ARG A 313 11.35 0.69 -8.31
N THR A 314 10.99 0.18 -9.49
CA THR A 314 9.85 -0.70 -9.72
C THR A 314 10.25 -2.16 -9.47
N SER A 315 10.25 -2.59 -8.19
CA SER A 315 10.37 -4.01 -7.85
C SER A 315 9.01 -4.67 -7.95
N LEU A 316 8.86 -5.56 -8.93
CA LEU A 316 7.67 -6.40 -9.12
C LEU A 316 7.71 -7.58 -8.16
N VAL A 317 6.52 -7.90 -7.65
CA VAL A 317 6.26 -9.05 -6.79
C VAL A 317 5.01 -9.77 -7.29
N THR A 318 4.99 -11.09 -7.17
CA THR A 318 3.78 -11.89 -7.45
C THR A 318 2.91 -11.99 -6.20
N TYR A 319 3.54 -12.22 -5.05
CA TYR A 319 2.91 -12.20 -3.73
C TYR A 319 3.33 -10.93 -2.99
N ILE A 320 2.37 -10.11 -2.56
CA ILE A 320 2.64 -8.76 -2.05
C ILE A 320 3.59 -8.77 -0.82
N PRO A 321 3.47 -9.68 0.16
CA PRO A 321 4.38 -9.78 1.29
C PRO A 321 5.86 -10.02 0.94
N ASP A 322 6.15 -10.54 -0.26
CA ASP A 322 7.54 -10.72 -0.72
C ASP A 322 8.31 -9.41 -0.82
N ARG A 323 7.63 -8.25 -0.82
CA ARG A 323 8.29 -6.95 -0.69
C ARG A 323 9.15 -6.86 0.58
N ILE A 324 8.74 -7.56 1.63
CA ILE A 324 9.49 -7.66 2.88
C ILE A 324 10.31 -8.95 2.91
N TYR A 325 9.68 -10.10 2.61
CA TYR A 325 10.32 -11.41 2.76
C TYR A 325 11.56 -11.57 1.87
N GLY A 326 11.52 -11.05 0.63
CA GLY A 326 12.64 -11.11 -0.30
C GLY A 326 13.87 -10.29 0.10
N LEU A 327 13.78 -9.51 1.19
CA LEU A 327 14.89 -8.70 1.72
C LEU A 327 15.41 -9.23 3.07
N LEU A 328 14.66 -10.08 3.77
CA LEU A 328 15.00 -10.53 5.13
C LEU A 328 16.36 -11.22 5.20
N GLY A 329 16.73 -12.03 4.20
CA GLY A 329 18.02 -12.72 4.19
C GLY A 329 19.23 -11.78 4.07
N LEU A 330 19.04 -10.53 3.63
CA LEU A 330 20.11 -9.53 3.55
C LEU A 330 20.17 -8.61 4.77
N ALA A 331 19.04 -8.43 5.45
CA ALA A 331 18.91 -7.52 6.58
C ALA A 331 19.66 -8.05 7.81
N VAL A 332 20.59 -7.26 8.35
CA VAL A 332 21.40 -7.68 9.51
C VAL A 332 20.60 -7.75 10.81
N ASP A 333 19.44 -7.09 10.86
CA ASP A 333 18.55 -7.02 12.01
C ASP A 333 17.33 -7.95 11.88
N ALA A 334 17.18 -8.70 10.78
CA ALA A 334 16.02 -9.58 10.55
C ALA A 334 15.75 -10.53 11.73
N GLY A 335 16.79 -11.17 12.27
CA GLY A 335 16.66 -12.07 13.42
C GLY A 335 16.22 -11.37 14.70
N ARG A 336 16.60 -10.10 14.90
CA ARG A 336 16.17 -9.28 16.05
C ARG A 336 14.73 -8.80 15.88
N LEU A 337 14.32 -8.48 14.65
CA LEU A 337 12.96 -8.06 14.33
C LEU A 337 11.94 -9.21 14.45
N GLY A 338 12.39 -10.47 14.39
CA GLY A 338 11.52 -11.64 14.55
C GLY A 338 10.49 -11.80 13.43
N ILE A 339 10.73 -11.20 12.26
CA ILE A 339 9.82 -11.28 11.11
C ILE A 339 10.04 -12.62 10.41
N VAL A 340 8.96 -13.39 10.31
CA VAL A 340 8.97 -14.71 9.69
C VAL A 340 8.04 -14.69 8.46
N PRO A 341 8.50 -15.17 7.29
CA PRO A 341 7.63 -15.39 6.14
C PRO A 341 6.46 -16.31 6.47
N ASP A 342 5.26 -15.86 6.16
CA ASP A 342 4.02 -16.62 6.26
C ASP A 342 3.29 -16.56 4.91
N TYR A 343 3.05 -17.72 4.31
CA TYR A 343 2.34 -17.87 3.04
C TYR A 343 0.98 -18.57 3.22
N THR A 344 0.49 -18.66 4.46
CA THR A 344 -0.80 -19.27 4.78
C THR A 344 -1.97 -18.28 4.68
N ASP A 345 -1.69 -16.97 4.72
CA ASP A 345 -2.66 -15.89 4.59
C ASP A 345 -2.54 -15.19 3.22
N ASP A 346 -3.67 -15.01 2.53
CA ASP A 346 -3.74 -14.25 1.28
C ASP A 346 -3.81 -12.73 1.53
N ASP A 347 -4.12 -12.28 2.75
CA ASP A 347 -4.08 -10.88 3.14
C ASP A 347 -2.65 -10.41 3.43
N PRO A 348 -2.11 -9.42 2.69
CA PRO A 348 -0.80 -8.85 2.98
C PRO A 348 -0.75 -7.93 4.21
N CYS A 349 -1.90 -7.44 4.71
CA CYS A 349 -1.95 -6.40 5.73
C CYS A 349 -1.33 -6.83 7.08
N PRO A 350 -1.57 -8.04 7.61
CA PRO A 350 -0.95 -8.50 8.85
C PRO A 350 0.58 -8.51 8.77
N SER A 351 1.15 -9.05 7.68
CA SER A 351 2.60 -9.14 7.49
C SER A 351 3.28 -7.77 7.41
N PHE A 352 2.66 -6.82 6.71
CA PHE A 352 3.17 -5.45 6.63
C PHE A 352 3.05 -4.73 7.97
N THR A 353 1.95 -4.91 8.68
CA THR A 353 1.71 -4.30 10.00
C THR A 353 2.69 -4.83 11.04
N ALA A 354 2.93 -6.15 11.05
CA ALA A 354 3.88 -6.79 11.95
C ALA A 354 5.32 -6.33 11.68
N ALA A 355 5.72 -6.29 10.41
CA ALA A 355 7.06 -5.82 10.03
C ALA A 355 7.27 -4.34 10.39
N ALA A 356 6.29 -3.48 10.08
CA ALA A 356 6.35 -2.06 10.42
C ALA A 356 6.42 -1.84 11.92
N ARG A 357 5.64 -2.59 12.71
CA ARG A 357 5.71 -2.54 14.17
C ARG A 357 7.08 -2.95 14.69
N ALA A 358 7.61 -4.09 14.24
CA ALA A 358 8.91 -4.59 14.67
C ALA A 358 10.03 -3.58 14.37
N ILE A 359 9.98 -2.92 13.21
CA ILE A 359 10.93 -1.86 12.84
C ILE A 359 10.82 -0.67 13.81
N ILE A 360 9.62 -0.16 14.07
CA ILE A 360 9.42 0.97 15.00
C ILE A 360 9.83 0.59 16.44
N GLU A 361 9.52 -0.63 16.89
CA GLU A 361 9.92 -1.16 18.20
C GLU A 361 11.45 -1.25 18.36
N SER A 362 12.18 -1.37 17.25
CA SER A 362 13.65 -1.32 17.23
C SER A 362 14.23 0.10 17.33
N GLY A 363 13.37 1.14 17.38
CA GLY A 363 13.74 2.55 17.48
C GLY A 363 13.63 3.34 16.16
N GLU A 364 13.22 2.70 15.07
CA GLU A 364 13.21 3.28 13.72
C GLU A 364 11.88 3.99 13.41
N VAL A 365 11.59 5.09 14.10
CA VAL A 365 10.35 5.87 13.89
C VAL A 365 10.30 6.57 12.52
N GLU A 366 11.44 6.73 11.85
CA GLU A 366 11.55 7.29 10.49
C GLU A 366 10.76 6.47 9.45
N LEU A 367 10.43 5.20 9.76
CA LEU A 367 9.51 4.40 8.96
C LEU A 367 8.20 5.15 8.65
N LEU A 368 7.70 5.96 9.59
CA LEU A 368 6.45 6.68 9.44
C LEU A 368 6.44 7.64 8.24
N SER A 369 7.58 8.23 7.87
CA SER A 369 7.68 9.11 6.70
C SER A 369 7.36 8.40 5.37
N TYR A 370 7.43 7.07 5.35
CA TYR A 370 7.09 6.23 4.19
C TYR A 370 5.61 5.82 4.17
N SER A 371 4.86 6.16 5.22
CA SER A 371 3.44 5.83 5.36
C SER A 371 2.56 6.85 4.64
N GLN A 372 2.41 6.66 3.34
CA GLN A 372 1.67 7.59 2.48
C GLN A 372 0.17 7.30 2.46
N PHE A 373 -0.60 8.35 2.20
CA PHE A 373 -2.06 8.32 2.06
C PHE A 373 -2.52 9.00 0.75
N PRO A 374 -3.53 8.47 0.04
CA PRO A 374 -4.26 7.21 0.33
C PRO A 374 -3.42 5.97 0.00
N LYS A 375 -3.71 4.85 0.68
CA LYS A 375 -3.10 3.53 0.41
C LYS A 375 -3.48 3.01 -0.98
N GLU A 376 -2.71 2.07 -1.54
CA GLU A 376 -3.13 1.34 -2.74
C GLU A 376 -4.48 0.66 -2.48
N ARG A 377 -5.37 0.59 -3.48
CA ARG A 377 -6.71 0.02 -3.31
C ARG A 377 -6.68 -1.41 -2.77
N ALA A 378 -5.71 -2.23 -3.18
CA ALA A 378 -5.53 -3.59 -2.67
C ALA A 378 -5.11 -3.65 -1.19
N LEU A 379 -4.65 -2.53 -0.63
CA LEU A 379 -4.08 -2.38 0.71
C LEU A 379 -4.85 -1.31 1.52
N GLU A 380 -6.11 -1.04 1.17
CA GLU A 380 -6.96 -0.04 1.84
C GLU A 380 -7.19 -0.34 3.33
N ARG A 381 -7.05 -1.62 3.72
CA ARG A 381 -7.17 -2.09 5.11
C ARG A 381 -5.92 -1.87 5.95
N LEU A 382 -4.81 -1.51 5.32
CA LEU A 382 -3.54 -1.31 5.99
C LEU A 382 -3.64 -0.10 6.93
N PRO A 383 -3.15 -0.19 8.19
CA PRO A 383 -3.18 0.96 9.09
C PRO A 383 -2.52 2.19 8.49
N SER A 384 -3.04 3.38 8.83
CA SER A 384 -2.57 4.64 8.22
C SER A 384 -1.07 4.86 8.40
N TRP A 385 -0.53 4.43 9.54
CA TRP A 385 0.88 4.53 9.94
C TRP A 385 1.80 3.46 9.32
N VAL A 386 1.29 2.48 8.58
CA VAL A 386 2.09 1.41 7.97
C VAL A 386 2.39 1.73 6.50
N PRO A 387 3.65 1.70 6.04
CA PRO A 387 3.96 1.87 4.61
C PRO A 387 3.43 0.70 3.79
N ASP A 388 2.85 0.99 2.62
CA ASP A 388 2.37 -0.06 1.71
C ASP A 388 3.44 -0.54 0.72
N TRP A 389 4.65 0.02 0.82
CA TRP A 389 5.81 -0.33 0.00
C TRP A 389 5.50 -0.45 -1.50
N ARG A 390 4.59 0.39 -2.00
CA ARG A 390 4.23 0.39 -3.42
C ARG A 390 5.44 0.65 -4.32
N PRO A 391 5.43 0.17 -5.58
CA PRO A 391 6.49 0.52 -6.52
C PRO A 391 6.54 2.03 -6.71
N MET A 392 7.74 2.61 -6.69
CA MET A 392 7.94 4.07 -6.79
C MET A 392 7.25 4.84 -5.67
N LEU A 393 7.29 4.30 -4.45
CA LEU A 393 6.85 5.00 -3.24
C LEU A 393 7.56 6.37 -3.18
N GLN A 394 6.82 7.46 -2.94
CA GLN A 394 7.43 8.78 -2.95
C GLN A 394 8.52 8.86 -1.86
N LYS A 395 9.62 9.55 -2.16
CA LYS A 395 10.67 9.77 -1.17
C LYS A 395 10.19 10.80 -0.15
N PRO A 396 10.46 10.58 1.15
CA PRO A 396 10.42 11.67 2.13
C PRO A 396 11.22 12.88 1.66
N PHE A 397 10.81 14.10 2.00
CA PHE A 397 11.58 15.29 1.63
C PHE A 397 12.99 15.26 2.24
N ASN A 398 13.11 14.69 3.45
CA ASN A 398 14.38 14.49 4.14
C ASN A 398 15.02 13.13 3.81
N HIS A 399 14.91 12.66 2.57
CA HIS A 399 15.51 11.39 2.16
C HIS A 399 17.05 11.49 2.14
N ILE A 400 17.69 11.03 3.20
CA ILE A 400 19.16 10.99 3.34
C ILE A 400 19.71 9.81 2.51
N HIS A 401 20.83 10.04 1.81
CA HIS A 401 21.58 8.96 1.16
C HIS A 401 22.47 8.26 2.20
N ASP A 402 22.34 6.92 2.36
CA ASP A 402 23.02 6.02 3.33
C ASP A 402 24.57 6.04 3.36
N ARG A 403 25.25 7.02 2.77
CA ARG A 403 26.71 7.11 2.69
C ARG A 403 27.32 8.15 3.63
N VAL A 404 26.56 9.11 4.13
CA VAL A 404 27.00 10.10 5.13
C VAL A 404 25.80 10.46 5.98
N ASP A 405 25.81 9.96 7.22
CA ASP A 405 24.75 10.18 8.21
C ASP A 405 25.03 11.47 8.97
N ASP A 406 24.81 12.61 8.32
CA ASP A 406 24.84 13.92 8.97
C ASP A 406 23.37 14.32 9.17
N HIS A 407 22.77 13.88 10.28
CA HIS A 407 21.36 14.16 10.60
C HIS A 407 21.10 15.67 10.57
N GLN A 408 20.36 16.16 9.57
CA GLN A 408 20.14 17.60 9.42
C GLN A 408 19.04 18.14 10.34
N PHE A 409 18.15 17.27 10.82
CA PHE A 409 17.03 17.61 11.68
C PHE A 409 16.95 16.68 12.88
N THR A 410 16.56 17.25 14.02
CA THR A 410 16.39 16.53 15.29
C THR A 410 15.17 17.07 16.03
N SER A 411 13.99 17.04 15.39
CA SER A 411 12.78 17.69 15.94
C SER A 411 12.36 17.13 17.30
N GLY A 412 12.58 15.83 17.55
CA GLY A 412 12.38 15.19 18.85
C GLY A 412 13.50 15.44 19.87
N GLY A 413 14.53 16.22 19.53
CA GLY A 413 15.71 16.45 20.37
C GLY A 413 16.42 15.16 20.77
N GLU A 414 16.83 15.07 22.03
CA GLU A 414 17.49 13.89 22.61
C GLU A 414 16.51 12.79 23.07
N THR A 415 15.22 12.92 22.77
CA THR A 415 14.23 11.91 23.18
C THR A 415 14.39 10.61 22.41
N THR A 416 13.93 9.50 22.99
CA THR A 416 13.93 8.18 22.37
C THR A 416 12.50 7.71 22.08
N VAL A 417 12.34 6.84 21.08
CA VAL A 417 11.03 6.30 20.71
C VAL A 417 10.38 5.65 21.92
N THR A 418 9.18 6.11 22.26
CA THR A 418 8.41 5.61 23.41
C THR A 418 7.06 5.11 22.92
N LEU A 419 6.89 3.79 22.93
CA LEU A 419 5.65 3.13 22.52
C LEU A 419 4.73 2.89 23.70
N VAL A 420 3.44 2.93 23.44
CA VAL A 420 2.39 2.63 24.41
C VAL A 420 1.74 1.30 24.01
N PRO A 421 1.61 0.34 24.94
CA PRO A 421 0.92 -0.93 24.66
C PRO A 421 -0.51 -0.69 24.18
N THR A 422 -0.94 -1.47 23.20
CA THR A 422 -2.27 -1.39 22.61
C THR A 422 -2.91 -2.77 22.52
N GLU A 423 -4.25 -2.79 22.44
CA GLU A 423 -5.06 -4.00 22.31
C GLU A 423 -4.86 -4.75 20.99
N SER A 424 -4.28 -4.10 19.97
CA SER A 424 -4.10 -4.65 18.62
C SER A 424 -2.84 -4.13 17.97
N ILE A 425 -2.19 -5.01 17.20
CA ILE A 425 -1.02 -4.69 16.38
C ILE A 425 -1.31 -3.61 15.34
N SER A 426 -2.56 -3.44 14.94
CA SER A 426 -3.03 -2.44 13.97
C SER A 426 -3.12 -1.03 14.55
N ILE A 427 -3.07 -0.88 15.89
CA ILE A 427 -3.10 0.42 16.59
C ILE A 427 -1.70 0.76 17.08
N LEU A 428 -1.06 1.78 16.50
CA LEU A 428 0.23 2.27 16.99
C LEU A 428 0.00 3.25 18.13
N GLY A 429 0.29 2.82 19.36
CA GLY A 429 0.41 3.69 20.52
C GLY A 429 1.82 4.27 20.59
N ILE A 430 1.95 5.58 20.49
CA ILE A 430 3.26 6.27 20.50
C ILE A 430 3.17 7.59 21.26
N ARG A 431 4.25 7.98 21.94
CA ARG A 431 4.34 9.26 22.63
C ARG A 431 4.97 10.37 21.78
N GLY A 432 4.58 11.60 22.08
CA GLY A 432 5.12 12.78 21.43
C GLY A 432 4.49 14.07 21.92
N TYR A 433 4.66 15.12 21.15
CA TYR A 433 4.28 16.49 21.48
C TYR A 433 3.36 17.04 20.40
N ILE A 434 2.22 17.61 20.80
CA ILE A 434 1.38 18.39 19.90
C ILE A 434 2.03 19.76 19.72
N VAL A 435 2.39 20.10 18.49
CA VAL A 435 2.94 21.41 18.14
C VAL A 435 1.79 22.42 18.12
N ASP A 436 0.87 22.23 17.18
CA ASP A 436 -0.31 23.07 16.96
C ASP A 436 -1.29 22.44 15.95
N THR A 437 -2.46 23.05 15.79
CA THR A 437 -3.46 22.72 14.76
C THR A 437 -3.23 23.54 13.49
N ILE A 438 -3.33 22.89 12.33
CA ILE A 438 -3.27 23.54 11.02
C ILE A 438 -4.53 24.40 10.82
N GLU A 439 -4.31 25.69 10.56
CA GLU A 439 -5.36 26.66 10.28
C GLU A 439 -5.69 26.71 8.80
N GLN A 440 -4.66 26.78 7.95
CA GLN A 440 -4.83 26.91 6.51
C GLN A 440 -3.74 26.14 5.75
N VAL A 441 -4.13 25.57 4.60
CA VAL A 441 -3.24 24.96 3.60
C VAL A 441 -3.53 25.54 2.23
N THR A 442 -2.57 25.43 1.29
CA THR A 442 -2.82 25.83 -0.11
C THR A 442 -2.79 24.62 -1.08
N SER A 443 -2.63 24.91 -2.37
CA SER A 443 -2.57 23.90 -3.42
C SER A 443 -1.38 22.96 -3.24
N LYS A 444 -1.49 21.75 -3.81
CA LYS A 444 -0.34 20.84 -3.89
C LYS A 444 0.63 21.41 -4.91
N TRP A 445 1.90 21.51 -4.53
CA TRP A 445 2.93 22.01 -5.42
C TRP A 445 3.18 21.03 -6.55
N ASN A 446 3.22 21.56 -7.77
CA ASN A 446 3.45 20.78 -8.98
C ASN A 446 4.64 21.35 -9.77
N GLY A 447 5.28 20.48 -10.55
CA GLY A 447 6.48 20.80 -11.33
C GLY A 447 6.18 21.22 -12.77
N GLY A 448 4.98 21.74 -13.03
CA GLY A 448 4.49 22.09 -14.36
C GLY A 448 5.25 23.21 -15.05
N ASP A 449 4.53 24.06 -15.78
CA ASP A 449 5.14 25.15 -16.53
C ASP A 449 5.66 26.29 -15.61
N PHE A 450 6.12 27.38 -16.20
CA PHE A 450 6.62 28.52 -15.42
C PHE A 450 5.53 29.19 -14.57
N GLN A 451 4.29 29.20 -15.05
CA GLN A 451 3.15 29.76 -14.32
C GLN A 451 2.82 28.92 -13.09
N ASP A 452 2.81 27.60 -13.24
CA ASP A 452 2.61 26.67 -12.13
C ASP A 452 3.69 26.84 -11.06
N ARG A 453 4.96 26.91 -11.49
CA ARG A 453 6.10 27.10 -10.56
C ARG A 453 6.02 28.43 -9.83
N LEU A 454 5.65 29.52 -10.52
CA LEU A 454 5.47 30.83 -9.90
C LEU A 454 4.30 30.81 -8.90
N SER A 455 3.22 30.08 -9.19
CA SER A 455 2.09 29.91 -8.26
C SER A 455 2.51 29.23 -6.96
N ASN A 456 3.41 28.24 -6.99
CA ASN A 456 3.92 27.61 -5.78
C ASN A 456 4.57 28.64 -4.82
N PHE A 457 5.33 29.59 -5.35
CA PHE A 457 5.93 30.66 -4.54
C PHE A 457 4.90 31.66 -4.00
N ARG A 458 3.87 31.99 -4.79
CA ARG A 458 2.76 32.85 -4.34
C ARG A 458 1.98 32.20 -3.20
N ASP A 459 1.74 30.90 -3.27
CA ASP A 459 1.12 30.12 -2.19
C ASP A 459 1.91 30.22 -0.88
N ALA A 460 3.24 30.03 -0.93
CA ALA A 460 4.10 30.20 0.25
C ALA A 460 4.08 31.63 0.79
N GLN A 461 4.12 32.63 -0.10
CA GLN A 461 4.07 34.03 0.29
C GLN A 461 2.75 34.39 1.00
N GLN A 462 1.61 33.93 0.46
CA GLN A 462 0.30 34.17 1.07
C GLN A 462 0.23 33.63 2.51
N LEU A 463 0.69 32.39 2.72
CA LEU A 463 0.68 31.80 4.05
C LEU A 463 1.72 32.44 4.98
N TYR A 464 2.85 32.91 4.46
CA TYR A 464 3.81 33.70 5.22
C TYR A 464 3.19 35.00 5.71
N GLU A 465 2.48 35.74 4.86
CA GLU A 465 1.80 36.98 5.23
C GLU A 465 0.76 36.73 6.34
N LEU A 466 -0.04 35.66 6.22
CA LEU A 466 -0.96 35.24 7.29
C LEU A 466 -0.22 34.86 8.58
N ALA A 467 0.87 34.10 8.47
CA ALA A 467 1.70 33.73 9.61
C ALA A 467 2.21 34.98 10.35
N MET A 468 2.60 36.05 9.64
CA MET A 468 3.10 37.29 10.25
C MET A 468 2.03 38.07 11.01
N THR A 469 0.74 37.81 10.77
CA THR A 469 -0.35 38.42 11.56
C THR A 469 -0.52 37.81 12.95
N LYS A 470 0.12 36.66 13.22
CA LYS A 470 0.01 35.94 14.49
C LYS A 470 0.99 36.50 15.53
N GLU A 471 0.55 36.67 16.76
CA GLU A 471 1.35 37.30 17.83
C GLU A 471 2.08 36.29 18.74
N ASP A 472 1.88 34.98 18.55
CA ASP A 472 2.51 33.96 19.39
C ASP A 472 4.05 33.96 19.24
N PRO A 473 4.82 33.90 20.35
CA PRO A 473 6.28 33.93 20.35
C PRO A 473 6.87 32.55 20.03
N ILE A 474 6.70 32.10 18.79
CA ILE A 474 7.12 30.77 18.35
C ILE A 474 8.55 30.70 17.80
N TYR A 475 9.13 31.84 17.40
CA TYR A 475 10.54 31.97 16.97
C TYR A 475 11.36 32.74 18.01
N ASP A 476 12.66 32.48 18.06
CA ASP A 476 13.57 33.12 19.02
C ASP A 476 13.72 34.63 18.76
N ASP A 477 13.70 35.05 17.49
CA ASP A 477 13.73 36.46 17.11
C ASP A 477 12.99 36.76 15.78
N PRO A 478 12.64 38.03 15.52
CA PRO A 478 11.90 38.43 14.31
C PRO A 478 12.67 38.23 13.00
N GLN A 479 14.00 38.30 13.01
CA GLN A 479 14.81 38.07 11.82
C GLN A 479 14.75 36.60 11.43
N ARG A 480 14.90 35.67 12.38
CA ARG A 480 14.72 34.23 12.11
C ARG A 480 13.33 33.92 11.59
N ARG A 481 12.29 34.54 12.15
CA ARG A 481 10.91 34.41 11.67
C ARG A 481 10.75 34.85 10.20
N ALA A 482 11.43 35.92 9.80
CA ALA A 482 11.39 36.40 8.41
C ALA A 482 12.08 35.43 7.43
N GLU A 483 12.97 34.56 7.90
CA GLU A 483 13.64 33.56 7.05
C GLU A 483 12.71 32.45 6.56
N ALA A 484 11.58 32.23 7.25
CA ALA A 484 10.59 31.21 6.88
C ALA A 484 10.14 31.35 5.42
N LEU A 485 10.05 32.58 4.89
CA LEU A 485 9.64 32.87 3.51
C LEU A 485 10.51 32.15 2.45
N TRP A 486 11.80 31.97 2.72
CA TRP A 486 12.75 31.35 1.79
C TRP A 486 13.34 30.04 2.29
N ARG A 487 13.08 29.63 3.53
CA ARG A 487 13.44 28.28 4.03
C ARG A 487 12.33 27.27 3.76
N VAL A 488 11.07 27.65 3.98
CA VAL A 488 9.90 26.76 3.80
C VAL A 488 9.81 26.19 2.38
N PRO A 489 10.00 26.97 1.29
CA PRO A 489 9.88 26.43 -0.08
C PRO A 489 10.91 25.36 -0.45
N ILE A 490 11.96 25.19 0.35
CA ILE A 490 12.99 24.18 0.17
C ILE A 490 13.09 23.23 1.37
N GLY A 491 12.18 23.35 2.34
CA GLY A 491 12.15 22.50 3.53
C GLY A 491 13.43 22.62 4.35
N ASP A 492 14.07 23.78 4.28
CA ASP A 492 15.39 24.08 4.84
C ASP A 492 16.54 23.19 4.36
N LEU A 493 16.36 22.50 3.24
CA LEU A 493 17.37 21.67 2.59
C LEU A 493 17.91 22.38 1.34
N TYR A 494 19.23 22.39 1.20
CA TYR A 494 19.90 23.15 0.16
C TYR A 494 21.10 22.38 -0.39
N ASP A 495 21.22 22.31 -1.72
CA ASP A 495 22.34 21.67 -2.40
C ASP A 495 23.43 22.71 -2.69
N ALA A 496 24.58 22.65 -2.03
CA ALA A 496 25.68 23.59 -2.26
C ALA A 496 26.56 23.24 -3.48
N GLY A 497 26.22 22.19 -4.25
CA GLY A 497 27.04 21.64 -5.32
C GLY A 497 28.00 20.54 -4.86
N ASP A 498 27.80 20.01 -3.65
CA ASP A 498 28.50 18.85 -3.09
C ASP A 498 27.61 17.60 -3.19
N ILE A 499 28.16 16.42 -2.88
CA ILE A 499 27.45 15.12 -3.01
C ILE A 499 26.23 15.00 -2.05
N PHE A 500 26.06 15.95 -1.11
CA PHE A 500 25.08 15.90 -0.02
C PHE A 500 24.33 17.24 0.14
N SER A 501 23.05 17.17 0.51
CA SER A 501 22.29 18.35 0.94
C SER A 501 22.79 18.87 2.29
N CYS A 502 22.55 20.14 2.58
CA CYS A 502 22.80 20.75 3.89
C CYS A 502 21.65 21.69 4.29
N ARG A 503 21.66 22.16 5.54
CA ARG A 503 20.71 23.19 5.99
C ARG A 503 20.87 24.47 5.19
N ALA A 504 19.76 25.13 4.84
CA ALA A 504 19.82 26.28 3.95
C ALA A 504 20.66 27.43 4.56
N PRO A 505 21.76 27.85 3.92
CA PRO A 505 22.54 28.99 4.39
C PRO A 505 21.84 30.30 4.04
N SER A 506 22.23 31.42 4.66
CA SER A 506 21.68 32.74 4.33
C SER A 506 21.88 33.13 2.84
N ALA A 507 22.85 32.53 2.16
CA ALA A 507 23.04 32.69 0.71
C ALA A 507 21.86 32.14 -0.12
N ALA A 508 21.10 31.18 0.40
CA ALA A 508 19.91 30.64 -0.28
C ALA A 508 18.85 31.72 -0.53
N LYS A 509 18.77 32.76 0.33
CA LYS A 509 17.89 33.92 0.12
C LYS A 509 18.14 34.61 -1.22
N PHE A 510 19.42 34.81 -1.58
CA PHE A 510 19.76 35.43 -2.86
C PHE A 510 19.27 34.57 -4.04
N HIS A 511 19.33 33.24 -3.91
CA HIS A 511 18.86 32.33 -4.95
C HIS A 511 17.33 32.23 -5.02
N TYR A 512 16.65 32.31 -3.88
CA TYR A 512 15.20 32.47 -3.82
C TYR A 512 14.74 33.71 -4.61
N ASP A 513 15.33 34.88 -4.34
CA ASP A 513 14.98 36.13 -5.02
C ASP A 513 15.23 36.05 -6.53
N ARG A 514 16.35 35.41 -6.92
CA ARG A 514 16.66 35.16 -8.33
C ARG A 514 15.69 34.19 -8.98
N CYS A 515 15.24 33.17 -8.26
CA CYS A 515 14.32 32.17 -8.76
C CYS A 515 12.98 32.80 -9.12
N ILE A 516 12.42 33.59 -8.22
CA ILE A 516 11.16 34.32 -8.46
C ILE A 516 11.30 35.31 -9.61
N ALA A 517 12.34 36.15 -9.60
CA ALA A 517 12.53 37.14 -10.66
C ALA A 517 12.60 36.51 -12.07
N LEU A 518 13.24 35.33 -12.19
CA LEU A 518 13.29 34.61 -13.46
C LEU A 518 11.95 34.02 -13.86
N LEU A 519 11.21 33.46 -12.90
CA LEU A 519 9.85 32.94 -13.17
C LEU A 519 8.89 34.05 -13.57
N GLU A 520 9.00 35.23 -12.96
CA GLU A 520 8.22 36.41 -13.35
C GLU A 520 8.54 36.84 -14.77
N ILE A 521 9.82 36.99 -15.12
CA ILE A 521 10.24 37.28 -16.49
C ILE A 521 9.72 36.20 -17.45
N ALA A 522 9.85 34.93 -17.08
CA ALA A 522 9.41 33.78 -17.86
C ALA A 522 7.91 33.76 -18.16
N VAL A 523 7.11 34.32 -17.25
CA VAL A 523 5.64 34.42 -17.37
C VAL A 523 5.22 35.69 -18.12
N THR A 524 5.95 36.80 -17.98
CA THR A 524 5.57 38.10 -18.57
C THR A 524 6.03 38.29 -20.00
N ASP A 525 7.23 37.80 -20.34
CA ASP A 525 7.68 37.79 -21.72
C ASP A 525 7.02 36.59 -22.41
N ASP A 526 6.31 36.81 -23.52
CA ASP A 526 5.71 35.73 -24.32
C ASP A 526 6.83 34.90 -24.95
N PHE A 527 7.34 33.88 -24.23
CA PHE A 527 8.25 32.87 -24.76
C PHE A 527 7.44 32.00 -25.71
N GLY A 528 7.25 32.51 -26.94
CA GLY A 528 6.37 31.97 -27.96
C GLY A 528 6.38 30.44 -28.07
N ALA A 529 5.30 29.88 -28.59
CA ALA A 529 5.05 28.44 -28.68
C ALA A 529 6.06 27.64 -29.54
N ASP A 530 7.04 28.29 -30.17
CA ASP A 530 8.03 27.67 -31.04
C ASP A 530 9.31 27.26 -30.27
N ALA A 531 9.73 26.01 -30.45
CA ALA A 531 10.84 25.38 -29.74
C ALA A 531 12.20 26.05 -30.04
N GLU A 532 12.40 26.59 -31.24
CA GLU A 532 13.65 27.30 -31.60
C GLU A 532 13.77 28.66 -30.90
N GLU A 533 12.66 29.39 -30.76
CA GLU A 533 12.64 30.70 -30.11
C GLU A 533 12.75 30.57 -28.58
N GLN A 534 12.12 29.53 -28.01
CA GLN A 534 12.35 29.13 -26.63
C GLN A 534 13.83 28.81 -26.39
N MET A 535 14.46 27.99 -27.24
CA MET A 535 15.87 27.62 -27.10
C MET A 535 16.81 28.85 -27.18
N ALA A 536 16.53 29.78 -28.09
CA ALA A 536 17.30 31.03 -28.22
C ALA A 536 17.13 31.95 -27.00
N ASN A 537 15.93 32.02 -26.41
CA ASN A 537 15.68 32.80 -25.21
C ASN A 537 16.22 32.14 -23.93
N TYR A 538 16.18 30.80 -23.83
CA TYR A 538 16.90 30.02 -22.81
C TYR A 538 18.41 30.24 -22.88
N ALA A 539 18.98 30.34 -24.08
CA ALA A 539 20.39 30.63 -24.28
C ALA A 539 20.80 32.06 -23.85
N LYS A 540 19.87 33.03 -23.84
CA LYS A 540 20.11 34.39 -23.30
C LYS A 540 20.17 34.41 -21.77
N MET A 541 19.57 33.43 -21.09
CA MET A 541 19.57 33.32 -19.61
C MET A 541 20.81 32.61 -19.03
N ARG A 542 21.85 32.36 -19.85
CA ARG A 542 23.06 31.57 -19.51
C ARG A 542 23.82 32.03 -18.26
N HIS A 543 23.73 33.32 -17.89
CA HIS A 543 24.38 33.87 -16.70
C HIS A 543 23.58 33.67 -15.39
N PHE A 544 22.31 33.26 -15.48
CA PHE A 544 21.41 33.06 -14.35
C PHE A 544 21.21 31.58 -13.97
N GLN A 545 21.81 30.67 -14.74
CA GLN A 545 21.47 29.24 -14.75
C GLN A 545 21.80 28.52 -13.43
N LYS A 546 22.96 28.78 -12.82
CA LYS A 546 23.42 28.04 -11.62
C LYS A 546 22.68 28.44 -10.32
N PRO A 547 22.48 29.74 -10.01
CA PRO A 547 21.67 30.16 -8.86
C PRO A 547 20.21 29.66 -8.93
N TYR A 548 19.58 29.79 -10.12
CA TYR A 548 18.23 29.31 -10.37
C TYR A 548 18.13 27.79 -10.22
N SER A 549 19.03 27.04 -10.88
CA SER A 549 18.98 25.58 -10.88
C SER A 549 19.13 24.99 -9.48
N THR A 550 19.89 25.64 -8.60
CA THR A 550 20.17 25.11 -7.27
C THR A 550 18.95 25.21 -6.36
N TYR A 551 18.35 26.39 -6.24
CA TYR A 551 17.14 26.57 -5.43
C TYR A 551 15.95 25.81 -6.03
N GLN A 552 15.79 25.85 -7.36
CA GLN A 552 14.73 25.11 -8.05
C GLN A 552 14.87 23.59 -7.91
N SER A 553 16.10 23.07 -7.85
CA SER A 553 16.34 21.64 -7.57
C SER A 553 15.85 21.27 -6.17
N ALA A 554 16.14 22.09 -5.16
CA ALA A 554 15.64 21.87 -3.80
C ALA A 554 14.10 21.94 -3.73
N VAL A 555 13.48 22.92 -4.40
CA VAL A 555 12.00 22.99 -4.54
C VAL A 555 11.43 21.72 -5.18
N SER A 556 12.15 21.15 -6.15
CA SER A 556 11.72 19.93 -6.84
C SER A 556 11.61 18.72 -5.90
N GLY A 557 12.35 18.71 -4.80
CA GLY A 557 12.26 17.69 -3.75
C GLY A 557 10.97 17.74 -2.92
N LEU A 558 10.24 18.86 -2.97
CA LEU A 558 8.98 19.07 -2.22
C LEU A 558 7.72 19.00 -3.10
N LEU A 559 7.86 18.64 -4.38
CA LEU A 559 6.71 18.48 -5.26
C LEU A 559 5.75 17.41 -4.74
N GLY A 560 4.45 17.70 -4.80
CA GLY A 560 3.39 16.88 -4.22
C GLY A 560 3.05 17.20 -2.76
N MET A 561 3.91 17.94 -2.06
CA MET A 561 3.60 18.54 -0.75
C MET A 561 2.81 19.84 -0.91
N ARG A 562 2.35 20.41 0.20
CA ARG A 562 1.64 21.70 0.23
C ARG A 562 2.09 22.53 1.44
N PRO A 563 2.19 23.85 1.30
CA PRO A 563 2.51 24.71 2.41
C PRO A 563 1.31 24.82 3.34
N PHE A 564 1.58 25.06 4.62
CA PHE A 564 0.57 25.23 5.66
C PHE A 564 0.98 26.31 6.65
N VAL A 565 -0.03 26.90 7.31
CA VAL A 565 0.15 27.71 8.51
C VAL A 565 -0.73 27.17 9.64
N THR A 566 -0.19 27.21 10.85
CA THR A 566 -0.90 26.79 12.07
C THR A 566 -1.54 27.98 12.78
N ARG A 567 -2.39 27.73 13.77
CA ARG A 567 -3.11 28.76 14.53
C ARG A 567 -2.19 29.76 15.24
N SER A 568 -1.07 29.28 15.76
CA SER A 568 0.00 30.06 16.38
C SER A 568 1.00 30.63 15.37
N GLY A 569 0.83 30.38 14.06
CA GLY A 569 1.63 31.00 13.01
C GLY A 569 2.89 30.24 12.60
N PHE A 570 3.07 28.98 13.00
CA PHE A 570 4.12 28.14 12.41
C PHE A 570 3.84 27.95 10.92
N LEU A 571 4.86 28.15 10.09
CA LEU A 571 4.80 28.00 8.64
C LEU A 571 5.60 26.76 8.25
N GLY A 572 5.10 25.97 7.30
CA GLY A 572 5.77 24.73 6.93
C GLY A 572 5.28 24.13 5.62
N MET A 573 5.83 22.95 5.30
CA MET A 573 5.40 22.09 4.20
C MET A 573 4.87 20.78 4.78
N CYS A 574 3.75 20.29 4.27
CA CYS A 574 3.14 19.05 4.75
C CYS A 574 2.76 18.12 3.60
N ALA A 575 2.59 16.84 3.91
CA ALA A 575 2.11 15.85 2.95
C ALA A 575 0.84 16.33 2.23
N GLY A 576 0.71 16.05 0.93
CA GLY A 576 -0.38 16.59 0.11
C GLY A 576 -1.79 16.18 0.56
N GLY A 577 -1.94 15.10 1.34
CA GLY A 577 -3.23 14.66 1.91
C GLY A 577 -3.75 15.49 3.08
N THR A 578 -2.96 16.47 3.55
CA THR A 578 -3.27 17.32 4.70
C THR A 578 -4.42 18.28 4.42
N THR A 579 -5.25 18.48 5.43
CA THR A 579 -6.41 19.39 5.44
C THR A 579 -6.40 20.28 6.68
N GLU A 580 -7.14 21.39 6.63
CA GLU A 580 -7.37 22.26 7.79
C GLU A 580 -7.96 21.46 8.96
N GLY A 581 -7.50 21.74 10.18
CA GLY A 581 -7.88 20.99 11.39
C GLY A 581 -7.04 19.74 11.68
N ASP A 582 -6.20 19.28 10.74
CA ASP A 582 -5.15 18.31 11.06
C ASP A 582 -4.14 18.94 12.05
N ILE A 583 -3.41 18.12 12.80
CA ILE A 583 -2.46 18.59 13.82
C ILE A 583 -1.02 18.24 13.43
N VAL A 584 -0.11 19.17 13.72
CA VAL A 584 1.33 18.94 13.61
C VAL A 584 1.82 18.35 14.92
N VAL A 585 2.54 17.24 14.85
CA VAL A 585 3.08 16.53 16.01
C VAL A 585 4.55 16.20 15.81
N VAL A 586 5.27 16.08 16.92
CA VAL A 586 6.64 15.55 16.96
C VAL A 586 6.63 14.31 17.85
N PHE A 587 6.88 13.13 17.29
CA PHE A 587 7.02 11.90 18.09
C PHE A 587 8.37 11.86 18.79
N CYS A 588 8.43 11.23 19.96
CA CYS A 588 9.70 11.01 20.65
C CYS A 588 10.65 10.18 19.76
N GLY A 589 11.91 10.58 19.68
CA GLY A 589 12.91 10.00 18.77
C GLY A 589 12.77 10.37 17.29
N SER A 590 11.78 11.19 16.92
CA SER A 590 11.58 11.59 15.52
C SER A 590 12.58 12.65 15.08
N ARG A 591 13.06 12.52 13.84
CA ARG A 591 13.93 13.52 13.20
C ARG A 591 13.16 14.70 12.64
N ILE A 592 11.91 14.49 12.25
CA ILE A 592 11.04 15.49 11.61
C ILE A 592 9.64 15.51 12.24
N PRO A 593 8.86 16.59 12.06
CA PRO A 593 7.45 16.62 12.38
C PRO A 593 6.60 15.72 11.48
N HIS A 594 5.42 15.37 11.99
CA HIS A 594 4.41 14.56 11.30
C HIS A 594 3.03 15.20 11.42
N ILE A 595 2.14 14.81 10.51
CA ILE A 595 0.75 15.25 10.48
C ILE A 595 -0.18 14.11 10.91
N LEU A 596 -1.03 14.39 11.89
CA LEU A 596 -2.10 13.50 12.31
C LEU A 596 -3.46 14.15 12.05
N ARG A 597 -4.42 13.33 11.63
CA ARG A 597 -5.83 13.69 11.54
C ARG A 597 -6.58 13.17 12.76
N PRO A 598 -7.12 14.05 13.63
CA PRO A 598 -7.96 13.63 14.74
C PRO A 598 -9.21 12.88 14.25
N LEU A 599 -9.53 11.75 14.89
CA LEU A 599 -10.77 11.00 14.66
C LEU A 599 -11.79 11.33 15.76
N GLN A 600 -13.07 10.94 15.55
CA GLN A 600 -14.13 11.15 16.54
C GLN A 600 -13.73 10.55 17.90
N GLY A 601 -13.87 11.34 18.97
CA GLY A 601 -13.47 10.98 20.34
C GLY A 601 -12.14 11.57 20.80
N GLY A 602 -11.33 12.17 19.92
CA GLY A 602 -10.13 12.95 20.28
C GLY A 602 -8.90 12.16 20.74
N GLU A 603 -9.06 10.88 21.09
CA GLU A 603 -7.95 10.00 21.53
C GLU A 603 -7.30 9.20 20.40
N ARG A 604 -7.99 9.05 19.25
CA ARG A 604 -7.53 8.26 18.09
C ARG A 604 -7.24 9.16 16.88
N PHE A 605 -6.26 8.76 16.09
CA PHE A 605 -5.74 9.55 14.97
C PHE A 605 -5.51 8.69 13.72
N SER A 606 -5.62 9.29 12.55
CA SER A 606 -5.06 8.74 11.31
C SER A 606 -3.73 9.44 11.01
N PHE A 607 -2.70 8.68 10.65
CA PHE A 607 -1.47 9.24 10.12
C PHE A 607 -1.71 9.78 8.70
N VAL A 608 -1.28 11.02 8.45
CA VAL A 608 -1.45 11.68 7.15
C VAL A 608 -0.14 11.71 6.38
N GLY A 609 0.97 12.01 7.05
CA GLY A 609 2.29 12.05 6.43
C GLY A 609 3.29 12.89 7.22
N GLU A 610 4.44 13.13 6.60
CA GLU A 610 5.49 13.99 7.12
C GLU A 610 5.20 15.49 6.99
N ALA A 611 5.95 16.28 7.74
CA ALA A 611 5.99 17.73 7.62
C ALA A 611 7.40 18.29 7.84
N TYR A 612 7.70 19.38 7.14
CA TYR A 612 8.67 20.39 7.55
C TYR A 612 7.91 21.50 8.27
N CYS A 613 8.35 21.92 9.46
CA CYS A 613 7.71 22.99 10.21
C CYS A 613 8.79 23.94 10.74
N ASP A 614 8.85 25.14 10.17
CA ASP A 614 9.91 26.10 10.48
C ASP A 614 9.85 26.51 11.98
N GLY A 615 11.01 26.51 12.64
CA GLY A 615 11.14 26.87 14.06
C GLY A 615 10.94 25.73 15.08
N ILE A 616 10.75 24.49 14.64
CA ILE A 616 10.67 23.30 15.53
C ILE A 616 11.49 22.10 15.04
N MET A 617 12.45 22.33 14.14
CA MET A 617 13.17 21.24 13.48
C MET A 617 14.31 20.66 14.33
N ASP A 618 14.63 21.28 15.47
CA ASP A 618 15.86 21.07 16.25
C ASP A 618 15.57 20.85 17.76
N GLY A 619 14.36 20.40 18.11
CA GLY A 619 13.99 20.01 19.48
C GLY A 619 13.25 21.07 20.29
N GLU A 620 12.93 22.22 19.70
CA GLU A 620 12.36 23.38 20.38
C GLU A 620 11.02 23.07 21.07
N ILE A 621 10.22 22.16 20.51
CA ILE A 621 8.89 21.84 21.05
C ILE A 621 8.94 20.98 22.31
N VAL A 622 9.99 20.17 22.49
CA VAL A 622 10.13 19.20 23.58
C VAL A 622 10.10 19.88 24.95
N GLN A 623 10.65 21.09 25.03
CA GLN A 623 10.69 21.87 26.27
C GLN A 623 9.47 22.80 26.43
N ARG A 624 8.71 23.04 25.35
CA ARG A 624 7.62 24.04 25.30
C ARG A 624 6.23 23.42 25.46
N ARG A 625 6.06 22.12 25.22
CA ARG A 625 4.77 21.43 25.25
C ARG A 625 4.83 20.18 26.12
N PRO A 626 3.72 19.77 26.76
CA PRO A 626 3.67 18.51 27.48
C PRO A 626 3.71 17.32 26.50
N GLU A 627 4.38 16.26 26.91
CA GLU A 627 4.31 14.97 26.25
C GLU A 627 2.90 14.37 26.40
N THR A 628 2.38 13.75 25.34
CA THR A 628 1.09 13.07 25.31
C THR A 628 1.17 11.74 24.55
N THR A 629 0.09 10.96 24.60
CA THR A 629 -0.05 9.69 23.89
C THR A 629 -0.93 9.85 22.66
N PHE A 630 -0.53 9.24 21.55
CA PHE A 630 -1.30 9.15 20.32
C PHE A 630 -1.63 7.69 20.02
N LEU A 631 -2.90 7.41 19.73
CA LEU A 631 -3.36 6.12 19.24
C LEU A 631 -3.68 6.21 17.75
N ILE A 632 -2.76 5.72 16.91
CA ILE A 632 -2.87 5.86 15.46
C ILE A 632 -3.47 4.58 14.86
N VAL A 633 -4.57 4.72 14.10
CA VAL A 633 -5.41 3.60 13.67
C VAL A 633 -5.58 3.52 12.15
N VAL A 634 -6.28 2.48 11.69
CA VAL A 634 -6.73 2.29 10.30
C VAL A 634 -7.67 3.44 9.91
N SER A 635 -7.40 4.09 8.78
CA SER A 635 -8.35 5.01 8.16
C SER A 635 -9.60 4.21 7.82
N LEU A 636 -10.79 4.66 8.23
CA LEU A 636 -12.05 4.03 7.79
C LEU A 636 -12.02 3.87 6.24
N ASP A 637 -12.62 2.77 5.74
CA ASP A 637 -12.48 2.20 4.37
C ASP A 637 -12.65 3.17 3.17
N PHE A 638 -13.03 4.44 3.40
CA PHE A 638 -13.01 5.51 2.40
C PHE A 638 -13.02 6.90 3.07
N ASP A 639 -12.47 7.89 2.37
CA ASP A 639 -12.36 9.28 2.85
C ASP A 639 -13.71 9.99 2.94
N PHE A 640 -14.24 10.16 4.16
CA PHE A 640 -15.46 10.93 4.41
C PHE A 640 -15.33 12.42 4.09
N GLY A 641 -14.11 12.98 4.09
CA GLY A 641 -13.85 14.36 3.65
C GLY A 641 -14.09 14.55 2.14
N SER A 642 -14.07 13.47 1.37
CA SER A 642 -14.40 13.49 -0.05
C SER A 642 -15.90 13.62 -0.33
N LEU A 643 -16.76 13.53 0.70
CA LEU A 643 -18.22 13.43 0.60
C LEU A 643 -18.90 14.70 1.12
N TYR A 644 -20.17 14.89 0.77
CA TYR A 644 -21.00 15.97 1.31
C TYR A 644 -21.68 15.50 2.59
N LYS A 645 -21.58 16.29 3.66
CA LYS A 645 -22.33 16.06 4.90
C LYS A 645 -23.78 16.47 4.71
N LEU A 646 -24.73 15.60 5.03
CA LEU A 646 -26.14 15.99 5.20
C LEU A 646 -26.35 16.51 6.61
N LEU A 647 -26.82 17.74 6.75
CA LEU A 647 -27.05 18.43 8.01
C LEU A 647 -28.54 18.76 8.19
N LEU A 648 -29.02 18.68 9.43
CA LEU A 648 -30.36 19.12 9.82
C LEU A 648 -30.31 20.55 10.41
N PRO A 649 -31.43 21.28 10.43
CA PRO A 649 -31.50 22.62 11.01
C PRO A 649 -31.06 22.61 12.48
N GLY A 650 -30.15 23.52 12.81
CA GLY A 650 -29.61 23.66 14.18
C GLY A 650 -28.70 22.52 14.66
N ASP A 651 -28.38 21.51 13.83
CA ASP A 651 -27.45 20.42 14.17
C ASP A 651 -26.23 20.40 13.23
N GLY A 652 -25.04 20.59 13.80
CA GLY A 652 -23.77 20.54 13.08
C GLY A 652 -23.22 19.12 12.87
N ARG A 653 -23.86 18.09 13.43
CA ARG A 653 -23.47 16.70 13.26
C ARG A 653 -23.99 16.17 11.90
N PRO A 654 -23.22 15.34 11.19
CA PRO A 654 -23.72 14.68 9.99
C PRO A 654 -24.85 13.69 10.30
N HIS A 655 -25.96 13.78 9.57
CA HIS A 655 -27.03 12.77 9.56
C HIS A 655 -26.97 11.86 8.32
N GLY A 656 -26.06 12.15 7.39
CA GLY A 656 -25.78 11.34 6.22
C GLY A 656 -24.55 11.83 5.45
N PHE A 657 -24.06 11.00 4.53
CA PHE A 657 -22.97 11.34 3.62
C PHE A 657 -23.33 11.07 2.16
N ILE A 658 -23.25 12.11 1.34
CA ILE A 658 -23.67 12.07 -0.06
C ILE A 658 -22.44 12.11 -0.95
N VAL A 659 -22.36 11.22 -1.94
CA VAL A 659 -21.26 11.25 -2.92
C VAL A 659 -21.42 12.47 -3.86
N PRO A 660 -20.32 13.10 -4.31
CA PRO A 660 -20.39 14.32 -5.13
C PRO A 660 -21.24 14.20 -6.39
N VAL A 661 -21.16 13.05 -7.07
CA VAL A 661 -21.96 12.79 -8.29
C VAL A 661 -23.46 12.76 -7.98
N THR A 662 -23.85 12.25 -6.80
CA THR A 662 -25.26 12.21 -6.38
C THR A 662 -25.74 13.59 -5.98
N VAL A 663 -24.92 14.41 -5.31
CA VAL A 663 -25.26 15.82 -5.06
C VAL A 663 -25.54 16.57 -6.36
N SER A 664 -24.74 16.35 -7.41
CA SER A 664 -24.97 17.02 -8.70
C SER A 664 -26.22 16.57 -9.45
N ARG A 665 -26.76 15.38 -9.13
CA ARG A 665 -27.91 14.78 -9.80
C ARG A 665 -29.21 14.92 -9.04
N LEU A 666 -29.15 15.09 -7.71
CA LEU A 666 -30.33 15.25 -6.88
C LEU A 666 -31.06 16.56 -7.24
N PRO A 667 -32.40 16.53 -7.42
CA PRO A 667 -33.19 17.70 -7.76
C PRO A 667 -33.44 18.56 -6.51
N TRP A 668 -32.40 19.25 -6.03
CA TRP A 668 -32.48 20.08 -4.83
C TRP A 668 -33.53 21.18 -4.97
N THR A 669 -34.44 21.26 -4.00
CA THR A 669 -35.44 22.33 -3.91
C THR A 669 -34.85 23.56 -3.22
N GLY A 670 -35.59 24.67 -3.25
CA GLY A 670 -35.23 25.89 -2.53
C GLY A 670 -35.14 25.75 -1.01
N ASP A 671 -35.55 24.60 -0.46
CA ASP A 671 -35.48 24.29 0.98
C ASP A 671 -34.10 23.81 1.43
N PHE A 672 -33.17 23.56 0.51
CA PHE A 672 -31.81 23.11 0.82
C PHE A 672 -30.77 24.20 0.54
N VAL A 673 -29.69 24.17 1.32
CA VAL A 673 -28.43 24.89 1.05
C VAL A 673 -27.40 23.85 0.66
N VAL A 674 -26.94 23.92 -0.59
CA VAL A 674 -25.82 23.10 -1.08
C VAL A 674 -24.57 23.98 -1.09
N ASN A 675 -23.59 23.64 -0.26
CA ASN A 675 -22.31 24.34 -0.20
C ASN A 675 -21.21 23.43 -0.74
N HIS A 676 -20.71 23.75 -1.94
CA HIS A 676 -19.68 22.96 -2.62
C HIS A 676 -18.28 23.14 -2.04
N GLU A 677 -17.98 24.30 -1.47
CA GLU A 677 -16.69 24.63 -0.86
C GLU A 677 -16.49 23.87 0.46
N ARG A 678 -17.46 23.97 1.35
CA ARG A 678 -17.47 23.30 2.67
C ARG A 678 -18.07 21.88 2.63
N ARG A 679 -18.51 21.44 1.44
CA ARG A 679 -19.08 20.11 1.15
C ARG A 679 -20.15 19.69 2.15
N PHE A 680 -21.24 20.46 2.20
CA PHE A 680 -22.43 20.06 2.93
C PHE A 680 -23.70 20.36 2.15
N VAL A 681 -24.73 19.61 2.48
CA VAL A 681 -26.12 19.86 2.11
C VAL A 681 -26.90 20.00 3.41
N GLN A 682 -27.55 21.13 3.61
CA GLN A 682 -28.29 21.43 4.83
C GLN A 682 -29.74 21.77 4.48
N VAL A 683 -30.69 21.19 5.21
CA VAL A 683 -32.08 21.67 5.16
C VAL A 683 -32.12 23.04 5.85
N LYS A 684 -32.73 24.04 5.21
CA LYS A 684 -32.84 25.40 5.76
C LYS A 684 -33.63 25.41 7.08
N ASP A 685 -33.33 26.39 7.91
CA ASP A 685 -34.06 26.62 9.15
C ASP A 685 -35.56 26.79 8.88
N ALA A 686 -36.37 26.18 9.74
CA ALA A 686 -37.81 26.32 9.69
C ALA A 686 -38.20 27.79 9.94
N PRO A 687 -39.22 28.32 9.25
CA PRO A 687 -39.85 29.58 9.63
C PRO A 687 -40.23 29.57 11.12
N SER A 688 -40.21 30.73 11.76
CA SER A 688 -40.42 30.85 13.23
C SER A 688 -41.75 30.31 13.74
N ASP A 689 -42.73 30.13 12.86
CA ASP A 689 -44.08 29.62 13.12
C ASP A 689 -44.29 28.15 12.68
N ALA A 690 -43.28 27.52 12.08
CA ALA A 690 -43.35 26.15 11.58
C ALA A 690 -42.73 25.13 12.53
N ASP A 691 -43.37 23.97 12.67
CA ASP A 691 -42.80 22.82 13.38
C ASP A 691 -41.55 22.27 12.64
N PRO A 692 -40.38 22.17 13.29
CA PRO A 692 -39.14 21.75 12.63
C PRO A 692 -39.20 20.35 12.00
N SER A 693 -39.91 19.41 12.64
CA SER A 693 -40.13 18.05 12.16
C SER A 693 -40.92 18.06 10.84
N THR A 694 -42.06 18.74 10.85
CA THR A 694 -42.95 18.89 9.68
C THR A 694 -42.24 19.60 8.53
N TRP A 695 -41.44 20.64 8.83
CA TRP A 695 -40.64 21.36 7.85
C TRP A 695 -39.60 20.46 7.18
N CYS A 696 -38.80 19.73 7.96
CA CYS A 696 -37.76 18.85 7.42
C CYS A 696 -38.35 17.71 6.59
N ASN A 697 -39.42 17.07 7.07
CA ASN A 697 -40.07 15.97 6.36
C ASN A 697 -40.62 16.44 5.01
N ARG A 698 -41.27 17.61 4.97
CA ARG A 698 -41.74 18.21 3.70
C ARG A 698 -40.58 18.49 2.75
N ALA A 699 -39.47 19.04 3.25
CA ALA A 699 -38.31 19.35 2.43
C ALA A 699 -37.71 18.09 1.78
N PHE A 700 -37.50 17.02 2.55
CA PHE A 700 -37.06 15.74 2.00
C PHE A 700 -38.07 15.17 1.00
N GLN A 701 -39.36 15.19 1.33
CA GLN A 701 -40.42 14.64 0.48
C GLN A 701 -40.46 15.34 -0.89
N ALA A 702 -40.31 16.66 -0.95
CA ALA A 702 -40.32 17.41 -2.21
C ALA A 702 -39.18 16.99 -3.16
N VAL A 703 -38.00 16.65 -2.62
CA VAL A 703 -36.89 16.11 -3.43
C VAL A 703 -37.18 14.67 -3.85
N VAL A 704 -37.76 13.85 -2.96
CA VAL A 704 -38.17 12.47 -3.26
C VAL A 704 -39.20 12.43 -4.38
N ASP A 705 -40.24 13.26 -4.31
CA ASP A 705 -41.29 13.36 -5.34
C ASP A 705 -40.67 13.68 -6.72
N ALA A 706 -39.70 14.60 -6.76
CA ALA A 706 -38.99 14.95 -7.97
C ALA A 706 -38.12 13.79 -8.51
N ILE A 707 -37.49 13.01 -7.63
CA ILE A 707 -36.73 11.81 -8.03
C ILE A 707 -37.67 10.73 -8.59
N VAL A 708 -38.83 10.52 -7.96
CA VAL A 708 -39.81 9.52 -8.39
C VAL A 708 -40.41 9.89 -9.74
N ALA A 709 -40.67 11.18 -9.97
CA ALA A 709 -41.15 11.70 -11.25
C ALA A 709 -40.13 11.53 -12.41
N ASP A 710 -38.84 11.52 -12.09
CA ASP A 710 -37.74 11.29 -13.05
C ASP A 710 -37.01 9.97 -12.76
N ALA A 711 -37.73 8.87 -13.04
CA ALA A 711 -37.27 7.51 -12.74
C ALA A 711 -35.97 7.09 -13.48
N ASP A 712 -35.56 7.82 -14.52
CA ASP A 712 -34.32 7.56 -15.26
C ASP A 712 -33.07 8.05 -14.53
N THR A 713 -33.19 9.12 -13.73
CA THR A 713 -32.06 9.74 -13.03
C THR A 713 -31.52 8.84 -11.91
N PHE A 714 -32.40 8.18 -11.15
CA PHE A 714 -32.02 7.23 -10.11
C PHE A 714 -32.77 5.92 -10.23
N LYS A 715 -32.25 5.01 -11.07
CA LYS A 715 -32.82 3.68 -11.30
C LYS A 715 -33.06 2.87 -10.02
N SER A 716 -32.34 3.15 -8.93
CA SER A 716 -32.50 2.48 -7.63
C SER A 716 -33.79 2.81 -6.88
N VAL A 717 -34.50 3.87 -7.28
CA VAL A 717 -35.79 4.29 -6.66
C VAL A 717 -37.00 3.70 -7.42
N HIS A 718 -36.79 3.17 -8.63
CA HIS A 718 -37.81 2.46 -9.42
C HIS A 718 -39.08 3.23 -9.73
N GLY A 719 -39.05 4.57 -9.66
CA GLY A 719 -40.23 5.41 -9.91
C GLY A 719 -41.40 5.10 -8.98
N ARG A 720 -41.12 4.62 -7.75
CA ARG A 720 -42.14 4.28 -6.75
C ARG A 720 -41.83 4.94 -5.42
N HIS A 721 -42.89 5.34 -4.74
CA HIS A 721 -42.84 5.71 -3.34
C HIS A 721 -42.69 4.47 -2.46
N SER A 722 -42.09 4.66 -1.29
CA SER A 722 -41.83 3.66 -0.28
C SER A 722 -42.16 4.19 1.13
N GLU A 723 -42.25 3.29 2.10
CA GLU A 723 -42.53 3.64 3.48
C GLU A 723 -41.42 4.51 4.10
N PRO A 724 -41.75 5.43 5.02
CA PRO A 724 -40.77 6.32 5.65
C PRO A 724 -39.95 5.62 6.73
N PHE A 725 -38.70 6.05 6.89
CA PHE A 725 -37.76 5.68 7.94
C PHE A 725 -37.37 6.88 8.79
N ARG A 726 -37.12 6.66 10.08
CA ARG A 726 -36.60 7.71 10.97
C ARG A 726 -35.10 7.97 10.68
N VAL A 727 -34.74 9.24 10.53
CA VAL A 727 -33.34 9.70 10.53
C VAL A 727 -32.76 9.55 11.93
N MET A 728 -31.76 8.69 12.09
CA MET A 728 -31.15 8.43 13.39
C MET A 728 -30.46 9.67 13.96
N GLY A 729 -30.51 9.77 15.29
CA GLY A 729 -29.82 10.80 16.06
C GLY A 729 -30.33 12.24 15.89
N ALA A 730 -31.39 12.47 15.11
CA ALA A 730 -32.04 13.76 14.99
C ALA A 730 -32.67 14.19 16.33
N ASP A 731 -32.58 15.48 16.65
CA ASP A 731 -33.09 16.04 17.92
C ASP A 731 -34.63 16.15 17.97
N TYR A 732 -35.27 16.08 16.81
CA TYR A 732 -36.72 16.04 16.64
C TYR A 732 -37.07 14.98 15.58
N PRO A 733 -38.31 14.49 15.54
CA PRO A 733 -38.71 13.46 14.59
C PRO A 733 -38.48 13.90 13.13
N VAL A 734 -37.59 13.22 12.42
CA VAL A 734 -37.38 13.44 10.99
C VAL A 734 -37.39 12.09 10.28
N SER A 735 -38.03 12.03 9.13
CA SER A 735 -38.13 10.83 8.32
C SER A 735 -38.00 11.11 6.82
N ILE A 736 -37.55 10.09 6.10
CA ILE A 736 -37.48 10.08 4.64
C ILE A 736 -37.92 8.70 4.15
N GLU A 737 -38.45 8.62 2.93
CA GLU A 737 -38.76 7.35 2.28
C GLU A 737 -37.57 6.39 2.18
N ARG A 738 -37.85 5.08 2.25
CA ARG A 738 -36.89 3.97 2.25
C ARG A 738 -35.96 3.94 1.06
N PHE A 739 -36.51 3.87 -0.15
CA PHE A 739 -35.72 3.65 -1.35
C PHE A 739 -34.78 4.83 -1.68
N PRO A 740 -35.19 6.10 -1.46
CA PRO A 740 -34.31 7.25 -1.66
C PRO A 740 -33.29 7.49 -0.54
N ALA A 741 -33.53 7.06 0.70
CA ALA A 741 -32.67 7.35 1.86
C ALA A 741 -31.15 7.12 1.63
N PRO A 742 -30.71 6.04 0.95
CA PRO A 742 -29.29 5.83 0.67
C PRO A 742 -28.64 6.89 -0.23
N LEU A 743 -29.42 7.57 -1.08
CA LEU A 743 -28.92 8.67 -1.91
C LEU A 743 -28.52 9.88 -1.06
N PHE A 744 -29.14 10.03 0.10
CA PHE A 744 -28.81 11.06 1.10
C PHE A 744 -27.75 10.58 2.11
N GLY A 745 -27.30 9.32 1.98
CA GLY A 745 -26.40 8.67 2.92
C GLY A 745 -26.98 8.53 4.33
N ILE A 746 -28.30 8.62 4.46
CA ILE A 746 -29.01 8.49 5.75
C ILE A 746 -28.89 7.04 6.19
N GLY A 747 -28.58 6.85 7.48
CA GLY A 747 -28.36 5.52 8.03
C GLY A 747 -29.62 4.66 7.99
N SER A 748 -29.45 3.38 7.63
CA SER A 748 -30.52 2.39 7.62
C SER A 748 -30.63 1.66 8.97
N ARG A 749 -31.86 1.24 9.29
CA ARG A 749 -32.22 0.49 10.49
C ARG A 749 -32.90 -0.81 10.08
N GLY A 750 -32.35 -1.95 10.48
CA GLY A 750 -32.97 -3.27 10.32
C GLY A 750 -33.12 -3.97 11.66
N ALA A 751 -34.10 -4.86 11.78
CA ALA A 751 -34.24 -5.77 12.90
C ALA A 751 -34.13 -7.20 12.37
N HIS A 752 -33.33 -8.03 13.03
CA HIS A 752 -33.03 -9.40 12.61
C HIS A 752 -33.17 -10.34 13.81
N MET A 753 -33.88 -11.45 13.63
CA MET A 753 -34.01 -12.50 14.64
C MET A 753 -33.41 -13.82 14.14
N THR A 754 -32.61 -14.45 14.99
CA THR A 754 -32.10 -15.80 14.77
C THR A 754 -32.89 -16.79 15.61
N GLY A 755 -33.78 -17.53 14.96
CA GLY A 755 -34.54 -18.64 15.52
C GLY A 755 -33.72 -19.93 15.46
N TYR A 756 -33.47 -20.54 16.60
CA TYR A 756 -32.65 -21.74 16.70
C TYR A 756 -33.30 -22.78 17.62
N VAL A 757 -32.92 -24.04 17.43
CA VAL A 757 -33.41 -25.19 18.18
C VAL A 757 -32.20 -25.98 18.68
N ARG A 758 -32.21 -26.38 19.96
CA ARG A 758 -31.23 -27.31 20.51
C ARG A 758 -31.77 -28.73 20.40
N THR A 759 -31.17 -29.51 19.51
CA THR A 759 -31.53 -30.92 19.28
C THR A 759 -30.50 -31.85 19.93
N VAL A 760 -30.82 -33.14 19.99
CA VAL A 760 -29.85 -34.18 20.40
C VAL A 760 -28.61 -34.25 19.50
N GLU A 761 -28.70 -33.76 18.27
CA GLU A 761 -27.59 -33.70 17.30
C GLU A 761 -26.77 -32.40 17.41
N GLY A 762 -27.21 -31.44 18.23
CA GLY A 762 -26.58 -30.12 18.38
C GLY A 762 -27.52 -28.96 18.07
N LEU A 763 -26.95 -27.75 18.06
CA LEU A 763 -27.67 -26.52 17.74
C LEU A 763 -27.94 -26.44 16.24
N LYS A 764 -29.20 -26.21 15.87
CA LYS A 764 -29.64 -25.97 14.49
C LYS A 764 -30.37 -24.63 14.38
N ILE A 765 -30.29 -24.01 13.21
CA ILE A 765 -30.81 -22.67 12.93
C ILE A 765 -31.89 -22.78 11.85
N TRP A 766 -33.02 -22.12 12.06
CA TRP A 766 -34.05 -21.98 11.03
C TRP A 766 -33.66 -20.88 10.05
N VAL A 767 -33.36 -21.26 8.81
CA VAL A 767 -32.89 -20.35 7.75
C VAL A 767 -33.93 -20.30 6.62
N PRO A 768 -34.60 -19.15 6.40
CA PRO A 768 -35.50 -18.98 5.28
C PRO A 768 -34.74 -18.82 3.97
N ARG A 769 -35.38 -19.27 2.89
CA ARG A 769 -35.01 -18.90 1.52
C ARG A 769 -35.98 -17.84 1.03
N ARG A 770 -35.42 -16.67 0.66
CA ARG A 770 -36.19 -15.55 0.09
C ARG A 770 -36.85 -15.98 -1.21
N SER A 771 -38.09 -15.54 -1.42
CA SER A 771 -38.82 -15.75 -2.66
C SER A 771 -38.06 -15.24 -3.89
N ARG A 772 -38.04 -16.05 -4.95
CA ARG A 772 -37.30 -15.73 -6.19
C ARG A 772 -37.89 -14.58 -7.01
N HIS A 773 -39.14 -14.20 -6.74
CA HIS A 773 -39.79 -13.08 -7.41
C HIS A 773 -39.54 -11.73 -6.71
N LEU A 774 -38.90 -11.73 -5.53
CA LEU A 774 -38.55 -10.50 -4.83
C LEU A 774 -37.53 -9.69 -5.62
N PHE A 775 -37.70 -8.38 -5.56
CA PHE A 775 -36.86 -7.46 -6.31
C PHE A 775 -35.40 -7.41 -5.78
N THR A 776 -35.22 -7.53 -4.47
CA THR A 776 -33.88 -7.53 -3.84
C THR A 776 -33.53 -8.90 -3.27
N TYR A 777 -32.33 -9.37 -3.65
CA TYR A 777 -31.75 -10.65 -3.21
C TYR A 777 -32.68 -11.86 -3.41
N PRO A 778 -33.23 -12.08 -4.62
CA PRO A 778 -34.13 -13.21 -4.88
C PRO A 778 -33.44 -14.57 -4.69
N GLY A 779 -34.09 -15.51 -4.00
CA GLY A 779 -33.60 -16.88 -3.82
C GLY A 779 -32.45 -17.05 -2.83
N MET A 780 -31.94 -15.96 -2.24
CA MET A 780 -30.87 -15.99 -1.23
C MET A 780 -31.40 -16.45 0.14
N LEU A 781 -30.50 -16.94 0.98
CA LEU A 781 -30.79 -17.25 2.37
C LEU A 781 -30.80 -15.97 3.23
N ASP A 782 -31.63 -15.94 4.26
CA ASP A 782 -31.82 -14.80 5.17
C ASP A 782 -31.66 -15.26 6.64
N THR A 783 -31.65 -14.31 7.59
CA THR A 783 -31.89 -14.62 9.02
C THR A 783 -33.33 -15.09 9.23
N THR A 784 -33.64 -15.81 10.30
CA THR A 784 -34.95 -16.47 10.50
C THR A 784 -36.14 -15.54 10.27
N VAL A 785 -36.05 -14.31 10.76
CA VAL A 785 -37.01 -13.23 10.51
C VAL A 785 -36.21 -11.94 10.37
N ALA A 786 -36.54 -11.09 9.38
CA ALA A 786 -35.85 -9.80 9.23
C ALA A 786 -36.62 -8.70 8.50
N GLY A 787 -36.84 -7.59 9.21
CA GLY A 787 -37.53 -6.42 8.69
C GLY A 787 -36.69 -5.15 8.63
N GLY A 788 -37.09 -4.22 7.75
CA GLY A 788 -36.63 -2.83 7.82
C GLY A 788 -37.46 -2.07 8.85
N VAL A 789 -36.84 -1.37 9.79
CA VAL A 789 -37.58 -0.69 10.86
C VAL A 789 -38.17 0.62 10.35
N LYS A 790 -39.51 0.68 10.26
CA LYS A 790 -40.27 1.84 9.78
C LYS A 790 -40.12 3.03 10.73
N ALA A 791 -40.44 4.25 10.27
CA ALA A 791 -40.29 5.47 11.06
C ALA A 791 -41.13 5.49 12.36
N ALA A 792 -42.31 4.87 12.31
CA ALA A 792 -43.25 4.82 13.43
C ALA A 792 -42.96 3.67 14.41
N ASP A 793 -42.15 2.70 14.00
CA ASP A 793 -41.93 1.47 14.75
C ASP A 793 -40.63 1.55 15.54
N GLU A 794 -40.64 0.98 16.74
CA GLU A 794 -39.41 0.63 17.43
C GLU A 794 -38.89 -0.73 16.93
N PRO A 795 -37.59 -1.02 17.03
CA PRO A 795 -37.02 -2.26 16.49
C PRO A 795 -37.68 -3.54 17.02
N TRP A 796 -38.21 -3.51 18.24
CA TRP A 796 -38.93 -4.62 18.86
C TRP A 796 -40.29 -4.86 18.20
N ASP A 797 -41.08 -3.80 17.98
CA ASP A 797 -42.40 -3.91 17.36
C ASP A 797 -42.27 -4.45 15.93
N CYS A 798 -41.25 -3.98 15.20
CA CYS A 798 -40.91 -4.48 13.87
C CYS A 798 -40.64 -5.99 13.91
N ILE A 799 -39.72 -6.47 14.74
CA ILE A 799 -39.35 -7.90 14.69
C ILE A 799 -40.48 -8.84 15.14
N VAL A 800 -41.34 -8.38 16.06
CA VAL A 800 -42.52 -9.14 16.50
C VAL A 800 -43.56 -9.25 15.38
N ALA A 801 -43.81 -8.17 14.63
CA ALA A 801 -44.71 -8.19 13.49
C ALA A 801 -44.19 -9.11 12.38
N GLU A 802 -42.92 -8.94 11.98
CA GLU A 802 -42.26 -9.75 10.94
C GLU A 802 -42.25 -11.23 11.31
N ALA A 803 -42.15 -11.59 12.60
CA ALA A 803 -42.18 -12.98 13.03
C ALA A 803 -43.53 -13.67 12.76
N GLY A 804 -44.62 -12.92 12.85
CA GLY A 804 -45.95 -13.38 12.45
C GLY A 804 -46.12 -13.41 10.93
N GLU A 805 -45.67 -12.36 10.24
CA GLU A 805 -45.86 -12.12 8.79
C GLU A 805 -44.97 -13.00 7.90
N GLU A 806 -43.70 -13.20 8.24
CA GLU A 806 -42.75 -13.99 7.43
C GLU A 806 -42.73 -15.48 7.83
N ALA A 807 -42.89 -15.77 9.12
CA ALA A 807 -42.57 -17.08 9.69
C ALA A 807 -43.73 -17.83 10.39
N SER A 808 -44.94 -17.26 10.39
CA SER A 808 -46.11 -17.82 11.10
C SER A 808 -45.86 -18.12 12.58
N LEU A 809 -44.94 -17.41 13.24
CA LEU A 809 -44.61 -17.67 14.64
C LEU A 809 -45.71 -17.14 15.57
N PRO A 810 -46.11 -17.87 16.63
CA PRO A 810 -47.09 -17.38 17.58
C PRO A 810 -46.58 -16.12 18.30
N ILE A 811 -47.29 -15.01 18.13
CA ILE A 811 -46.87 -13.69 18.64
C ILE A 811 -46.64 -13.74 20.17
N ASP A 812 -47.54 -14.37 20.92
CA ASP A 812 -47.41 -14.50 22.37
C ASP A 812 -46.09 -15.20 22.77
N TYR A 813 -45.69 -16.23 22.02
CA TYR A 813 -44.44 -16.95 22.27
C TYR A 813 -43.22 -16.08 21.93
N VAL A 814 -43.24 -15.38 20.79
CA VAL A 814 -42.16 -14.46 20.40
C VAL A 814 -41.98 -13.37 21.45
N GLN A 815 -43.08 -12.78 21.93
CA GLN A 815 -43.04 -11.75 22.97
C GLN A 815 -42.51 -12.26 24.31
N GLU A 816 -42.81 -13.49 24.68
CA GLU A 816 -42.36 -14.10 25.94
C GLU A 816 -40.89 -14.56 25.88
N HIS A 817 -40.41 -15.04 24.72
CA HIS A 817 -39.14 -15.77 24.62
C HIS A 817 -38.05 -15.14 23.75
N ALA A 818 -38.37 -14.19 22.86
CA ALA A 818 -37.35 -13.51 22.07
C ALA A 818 -36.53 -12.57 22.94
N GLN A 819 -35.21 -12.53 22.72
CA GLN A 819 -34.28 -11.71 23.50
C GLN A 819 -33.55 -10.72 22.61
N ALA A 820 -33.53 -9.45 23.01
CA ALA A 820 -32.64 -8.45 22.44
C ALA A 820 -31.20 -8.75 22.89
N VAL A 821 -30.31 -9.03 21.94
CA VAL A 821 -28.95 -9.54 22.21
C VAL A 821 -27.84 -8.62 21.71
N GLY A 822 -28.20 -7.49 21.10
CA GLY A 822 -27.27 -6.43 20.74
C GLY A 822 -27.61 -5.76 19.42
N ALA A 823 -26.59 -5.17 18.80
CA ALA A 823 -26.69 -4.61 17.47
C ALA A 823 -25.38 -4.80 16.69
N VAL A 824 -25.51 -4.97 15.38
CA VAL A 824 -24.39 -4.99 14.44
C VAL A 824 -24.37 -3.67 13.68
N THR A 825 -23.19 -3.06 13.56
CA THR A 825 -23.02 -1.79 12.85
C THR A 825 -21.92 -1.87 11.80
N TYR A 826 -22.20 -1.36 10.60
CA TYR A 826 -21.24 -1.27 9.51
C TYR A 826 -21.56 -0.11 8.55
N VAL A 827 -20.57 0.25 7.73
CA VAL A 827 -20.72 1.23 6.66
C VAL A 827 -20.11 0.64 5.40
N HIS A 828 -20.78 0.81 4.27
CA HIS A 828 -20.19 0.56 2.95
C HIS A 828 -20.60 1.66 1.96
N LYS A 829 -19.74 1.91 0.97
CA LYS A 829 -19.99 2.84 -0.14
C LYS A 829 -20.19 2.04 -1.41
N ASN A 830 -21.19 2.41 -2.21
CA ASN A 830 -21.43 1.83 -3.52
C ASN A 830 -21.35 2.93 -4.57
N ASP A 831 -20.21 3.01 -5.26
CA ASP A 831 -19.97 4.03 -6.28
C ASP A 831 -20.89 3.89 -7.49
N VAL A 832 -21.30 2.65 -7.83
CA VAL A 832 -22.21 2.38 -8.95
C VAL A 832 -23.61 2.92 -8.65
N LYS A 833 -24.09 2.73 -7.43
CA LYS A 833 -25.38 3.29 -6.96
C LYS A 833 -25.27 4.76 -6.55
N GLY A 834 -24.06 5.29 -6.41
CA GLY A 834 -23.82 6.64 -5.91
C GLY A 834 -24.34 6.85 -4.48
N ALA A 835 -24.11 5.88 -3.58
CA ALA A 835 -24.71 5.90 -2.25
C ALA A 835 -23.74 5.40 -1.16
N VAL A 836 -23.93 5.89 0.06
CA VAL A 836 -23.26 5.44 1.27
C VAL A 836 -24.31 4.82 2.19
N PHE A 837 -23.98 3.71 2.82
CA PHE A 837 -24.91 2.91 3.61
C PHE A 837 -24.40 2.73 5.04
N PRO A 838 -24.50 3.74 5.91
CA PRO A 838 -24.39 3.53 7.33
C PRO A 838 -25.55 2.62 7.76
N THR A 839 -25.27 1.55 8.51
CA THR A 839 -26.29 0.53 8.82
C THR A 839 -26.21 0.12 10.28
N VAL A 840 -27.38 0.05 10.92
CA VAL A 840 -27.60 -0.56 12.23
C VAL A 840 -28.57 -1.72 12.07
N LEU A 841 -28.16 -2.91 12.48
CA LEU A 841 -29.02 -4.09 12.57
C LEU A 841 -29.22 -4.43 14.05
N TYR A 842 -30.43 -4.29 14.55
CA TYR A 842 -30.83 -4.73 15.89
C TYR A 842 -31.01 -6.23 15.89
N VAL A 843 -30.34 -6.93 16.79
CA VAL A 843 -30.24 -8.39 16.77
C VAL A 843 -31.04 -9.00 17.91
N TYR A 844 -31.82 -10.02 17.56
CA TYR A 844 -32.64 -10.79 18.47
C TYR A 844 -32.34 -12.28 18.32
N ASP A 845 -32.50 -13.01 19.42
CA ASP A 845 -32.42 -14.47 19.44
C ASP A 845 -33.75 -15.05 19.92
N LEU A 846 -34.18 -16.16 19.33
CA LEU A 846 -35.35 -16.90 19.77
C LEU A 846 -35.02 -18.40 19.82
N GLU A 847 -34.97 -18.97 21.02
CA GLU A 847 -34.90 -20.42 21.17
C GLU A 847 -36.30 -21.02 21.00
N MET A 848 -36.43 -21.93 20.03
CA MET A 848 -37.70 -22.56 19.65
C MET A 848 -37.72 -24.02 20.12
N PRO A 849 -38.87 -24.55 20.57
CA PRO A 849 -39.00 -25.97 20.87
C PRO A 849 -38.94 -26.78 19.57
N GLU A 850 -38.45 -28.02 19.62
CA GLU A 850 -38.36 -28.91 18.44
C GLU A 850 -39.70 -29.12 17.72
N THR A 851 -40.83 -28.95 18.42
CA THR A 851 -42.18 -29.07 17.86
C THR A 851 -42.64 -27.84 17.07
N MET A 852 -41.92 -26.72 17.16
CA MET A 852 -42.27 -25.48 16.48
C MET A 852 -41.50 -25.36 15.16
N VAL A 853 -42.26 -25.31 14.06
CA VAL A 853 -41.71 -25.23 12.70
C VAL A 853 -42.23 -23.93 12.06
N PRO A 854 -41.36 -22.96 11.73
CA PRO A 854 -41.77 -21.74 11.05
C PRO A 854 -42.27 -22.08 9.65
N LYS A 855 -43.26 -21.32 9.17
CA LYS A 855 -43.87 -21.51 7.86
C LYS A 855 -44.04 -20.17 7.16
N PRO A 856 -43.83 -20.10 5.83
CA PRO A 856 -44.14 -18.89 5.09
C PRO A 856 -45.61 -18.53 5.25
N MET A 857 -45.90 -17.30 5.66
CA MET A 857 -47.26 -16.77 5.76
C MET A 857 -47.56 -15.77 4.63
N ASP A 858 -46.58 -14.97 4.23
CA ASP A 858 -46.63 -14.09 3.07
C ASP A 858 -45.87 -14.65 1.86
N ASP A 859 -45.73 -13.84 0.81
CA ASP A 859 -44.99 -14.18 -0.41
C ASP A 859 -43.50 -13.82 -0.34
N GLU A 860 -42.98 -13.31 0.78
CA GLU A 860 -41.57 -12.94 0.91
C GLU A 860 -40.64 -14.16 1.12
N VAL A 861 -41.16 -15.22 1.74
CA VAL A 861 -40.41 -16.45 2.02
C VAL A 861 -40.88 -17.63 1.16
N GLU A 862 -39.95 -18.32 0.49
CA GLU A 862 -40.26 -19.51 -0.30
C GLU A 862 -40.38 -20.77 0.57
N GLN A 863 -39.46 -20.92 1.53
CA GLN A 863 -39.39 -22.06 2.45
C GLN A 863 -38.46 -21.77 3.63
N PHE A 864 -38.62 -22.53 4.71
CA PHE A 864 -37.69 -22.56 5.84
C PHE A 864 -36.88 -23.87 5.85
N LEU A 865 -35.58 -23.75 6.09
CA LEU A 865 -34.63 -24.87 6.19
C LEU A 865 -34.11 -24.94 7.62
N LEU A 866 -34.16 -26.12 8.24
CA LEU A 866 -33.47 -26.34 9.52
C LEU A 866 -32.05 -26.79 9.23
N MET A 867 -31.07 -25.92 9.47
CA MET A 867 -29.67 -26.14 9.10
C MET A 867 -28.79 -26.27 10.34
N SER A 868 -27.81 -27.16 10.30
CA SER A 868 -26.70 -27.20 11.26
C SER A 868 -25.81 -25.95 11.12
N VAL A 869 -25.03 -25.66 12.16
CA VAL A 869 -24.04 -24.57 12.14
C VAL A 869 -23.05 -24.75 10.98
N GLU A 870 -22.65 -25.98 10.69
CA GLU A 870 -21.74 -26.31 9.59
C GLU A 870 -22.38 -25.97 8.24
N GLU A 871 -23.63 -26.37 8.00
CA GLU A 871 -24.36 -26.06 6.76
C GLU A 871 -24.57 -24.55 6.58
N VAL A 872 -24.89 -23.83 7.65
CA VAL A 872 -25.01 -22.35 7.60
C VAL A 872 -23.66 -21.72 7.26
N THR A 873 -22.58 -22.21 7.86
CA THR A 873 -21.22 -21.72 7.58
C THR A 873 -20.82 -21.97 6.12
N GLU A 874 -21.05 -23.17 5.60
CA GLU A 874 -20.79 -23.49 4.19
C GLU A 874 -21.60 -22.61 3.24
N ALA A 875 -22.88 -22.38 3.54
CA ALA A 875 -23.74 -21.54 2.71
C ALA A 875 -23.30 -20.06 2.74
N MET A 876 -22.84 -19.54 3.88
CA MET A 876 -22.22 -18.20 3.96
C MET A 876 -20.96 -18.12 3.09
N LEU A 877 -20.08 -19.14 3.16
CA LEU A 877 -18.86 -19.20 2.35
C LEU A 877 -19.15 -19.32 0.84
N ARG A 878 -20.22 -20.04 0.46
CA ARG A 878 -20.72 -20.11 -0.93
C ARG A 878 -21.46 -18.84 -1.38
N LYS A 879 -21.56 -17.82 -0.53
CA LYS A 879 -22.24 -16.53 -0.79
C LYS A 879 -23.73 -16.70 -1.12
N GLU A 880 -24.36 -17.70 -0.53
CA GLU A 880 -25.80 -17.97 -0.74
C GLU A 880 -26.69 -17.10 0.17
N PHE A 881 -26.12 -16.51 1.23
CA PHE A 881 -26.81 -15.58 2.12
C PHE A 881 -26.86 -14.15 1.56
N LYS A 882 -27.98 -13.48 1.81
CA LYS A 882 -28.09 -12.03 1.69
C LYS A 882 -27.01 -11.38 2.55
N ALA A 883 -26.27 -10.43 1.95
CA ALA A 883 -25.00 -9.97 2.50
C ALA A 883 -25.07 -9.41 3.93
N ASN A 884 -26.16 -8.72 4.30
CA ASN A 884 -26.32 -8.13 5.63
C ASN A 884 -26.71 -9.15 6.72
N CYS A 885 -27.04 -10.39 6.34
CA CYS A 885 -27.38 -11.48 7.27
C CYS A 885 -26.13 -12.19 7.79
N VAL A 886 -25.08 -12.25 6.97
CA VAL A 886 -23.78 -12.84 7.33
C VAL A 886 -23.21 -12.23 8.62
N PRO A 887 -23.11 -10.90 8.79
CA PRO A 887 -22.61 -10.36 10.05
C PRO A 887 -23.53 -10.62 11.25
N VAL A 888 -24.84 -10.80 11.05
CA VAL A 888 -25.77 -11.22 12.13
C VAL A 888 -25.51 -12.68 12.53
N MET A 889 -25.25 -13.57 11.57
CA MET A 889 -24.87 -14.97 11.85
C MET A 889 -23.51 -15.07 12.55
N LEU A 890 -22.52 -14.28 12.13
CA LEU A 890 -21.22 -14.22 12.83
C LEU A 890 -21.37 -13.68 14.25
N ASP A 891 -22.20 -12.65 14.45
CA ASP A 891 -22.54 -12.15 15.79
C ASP A 891 -23.20 -13.23 16.65
N PHE A 892 -24.14 -13.99 16.09
CA PHE A 892 -24.74 -15.15 16.75
C PHE A 892 -23.69 -16.21 17.11
N TYR A 893 -22.76 -16.54 16.20
CA TYR A 893 -21.72 -17.53 16.47
C TYR A 893 -20.80 -17.11 17.62
N VAL A 894 -20.43 -15.84 17.67
CA VAL A 894 -19.64 -15.28 18.77
C VAL A 894 -20.39 -15.41 20.09
N ARG A 895 -21.64 -14.95 20.15
CA ARG A 895 -22.44 -14.92 21.39
C ARG A 895 -22.76 -16.32 21.93
N HIS A 896 -22.90 -17.31 21.04
CA HIS A 896 -23.16 -18.70 21.40
C HIS A 896 -21.90 -19.57 21.55
N GLY A 897 -20.71 -18.98 21.49
CA GLY A 897 -19.45 -19.71 21.68
C GLY A 897 -19.11 -20.69 20.55
N ILE A 898 -19.75 -20.53 19.39
CA ILE A 898 -19.48 -21.30 18.17
C ILE A 898 -18.20 -20.79 17.51
N LEU A 899 -18.04 -19.47 17.43
CA LEU A 899 -16.84 -18.81 16.94
C LEU A 899 -16.10 -18.20 18.13
N THR A 900 -14.84 -18.58 18.31
CA THR A 900 -14.01 -18.19 19.46
C THR A 900 -12.58 -17.92 19.01
N ALA A 901 -11.79 -17.24 19.86
CA ALA A 901 -10.36 -17.06 19.62
C ALA A 901 -9.58 -18.39 19.52
N ALA A 902 -10.13 -19.49 20.04
CA ALA A 902 -9.49 -20.81 19.99
C ALA A 902 -9.67 -21.52 18.64
N ASN A 903 -10.71 -21.17 17.87
CA ASN A 903 -11.03 -21.82 16.60
C ASN A 903 -11.03 -20.90 15.38
N SER A 904 -10.70 -19.61 15.55
CA SER A 904 -10.51 -18.66 14.45
C SER A 904 -9.42 -17.63 14.78
N THR A 905 -8.44 -17.50 13.89
CA THR A 905 -7.38 -16.49 13.95
C THR A 905 -7.89 -15.07 13.66
N GLU A 906 -9.02 -14.95 12.97
CA GLU A 906 -9.66 -13.67 12.60
C GLU A 906 -10.66 -13.16 13.66
N TYR A 907 -10.80 -13.86 14.79
CA TYR A 907 -11.84 -13.60 15.78
C TYR A 907 -11.92 -12.13 16.23
N LEU A 908 -10.78 -11.50 16.53
CA LEU A 908 -10.74 -10.10 16.98
C LEU A 908 -11.11 -9.11 15.87
N ASP A 909 -10.74 -9.41 14.62
CA ASP A 909 -11.10 -8.57 13.48
C ASP A 909 -12.58 -8.66 13.16
N ILE A 910 -13.16 -9.86 13.26
CA ILE A 910 -14.60 -10.08 13.14
C ILE A 910 -15.34 -9.28 14.22
N LEU A 911 -14.96 -9.39 15.49
CA LEU A 911 -15.56 -8.63 16.58
C LEU A 911 -15.53 -7.11 16.33
N THR A 912 -14.37 -6.60 15.92
CA THR A 912 -14.19 -5.16 15.67
C THR A 912 -15.06 -4.68 14.51
N ARG A 913 -15.16 -5.48 13.44
CA ARG A 913 -15.95 -5.14 12.24
C ARG A 913 -17.45 -5.26 12.46
N LEU A 914 -17.91 -6.09 13.40
CA LEU A 914 -19.32 -6.21 13.77
C LEU A 914 -19.82 -5.00 14.59
N ARG A 915 -18.94 -4.14 15.08
CA ARG A 915 -19.24 -3.00 15.97
C ARG A 915 -18.64 -1.67 15.49
N ARG A 916 -18.64 -1.43 14.17
CA ARG A 916 -18.03 -0.22 13.61
C ARG A 916 -18.76 1.05 14.08
N PRO A 917 -18.04 2.07 14.59
CA PRO A 917 -18.63 3.38 14.84
C PRO A 917 -19.20 3.96 13.55
N LEU A 918 -20.44 4.45 13.59
CA LEU A 918 -21.06 5.09 12.44
C LEU A 918 -20.63 6.56 12.38
N PRO A 919 -20.29 7.09 11.20
CA PRO A 919 -19.82 8.47 11.02
C PRO A 919 -20.95 9.51 11.09
N ILE A 920 -22.18 9.07 11.41
CA ILE A 920 -23.40 9.87 11.50
C ILE A 920 -23.91 9.92 12.94
N ALA A 921 -24.76 10.88 13.26
CA ALA A 921 -25.45 10.92 14.55
C ALA A 921 -26.33 9.67 14.75
N THR A 922 -26.16 9.00 15.89
CA THR A 922 -26.94 7.81 16.27
C THR A 922 -27.86 8.06 17.47
N SER A 923 -27.64 9.14 18.22
CA SER A 923 -28.48 9.57 19.35
C SER A 923 -28.78 11.08 19.27
N PRO A 924 -29.94 11.53 19.76
CA PRO A 924 -30.22 12.95 19.96
C PRO A 924 -29.16 13.61 20.86
N ARG A 925 -28.98 14.93 20.77
CA ARG A 925 -28.21 15.68 21.76
C ARG A 925 -28.91 15.59 23.11
N ALA A 926 -28.15 15.39 24.19
CA ALA A 926 -28.69 15.51 25.53
C ALA A 926 -29.22 16.93 25.70
N GLY A 927 -30.50 17.09 26.04
CA GLY A 927 -31.02 18.37 26.50
C GLY A 927 -30.26 18.78 27.76
N ASN A 928 -29.89 20.06 27.86
CA ASN A 928 -29.49 20.64 29.14
C ASN A 928 -30.63 20.54 30.15
#